data_AF-A0A8K0VJJ9-F1
#
_entry.id   AF-A0A8K0VJJ9-F1
#
_cell.length_a   1.000
_cell.length_b   1.000
_cell.length_c   1.000
_cell.angle_alpha   90.00
_cell.angle_beta   90.00
_cell.angle_gamma   90.00
#
_symmetry.space_group_name_H-M   'P 1'
#
loop_
_entity.id
_entity.type
_entity.pdbx_description
1 polymer ?
#
loop_
_entity_poly.entity_id
_entity_poly.type
_entity_poly.pdbx_seq_one_letter_code
_entity_poly.pdbx_strand_id
1 'polypeptide(L)'
;MAESHQLQPLFGGNTSRYQRARRHSSSSPSSAGGLPDMIQFPGSVLDYHAQETADDSNSSTTTEHTQPKPTLEPNDPHESVNSTLLNMPPDTKNEDANREQSLPLMLLYSKRNDGLFESSPNFVYVWRFSPTALLTTIIIFWSRIESQTLRYIPWIAIQNGQSLGPDGYSLNYTSMLAPTVLIRSLQRKHFFVFLISAASMILKAQIVLAPSLFQLQTTRSSHPVEVQVLDSFTMTEDASQTIGSGAYHNAGALQYFDMNLPFGVSKEGAYQTFKLAKPGPGATSRGTVNAPLTVVVDAVFMDIQCHALENYTTTATPAGYETFYIFTTDLQFENCEHSINIESYIAANATGEWKIENDLENEHPCSLLPKRHPSFLYFAGYVQPSTQDPSVPHLETCATLVCSPIAWISKAEIVDDGINPQMTMLTNQHNTTIDSNPWTMLQASILGGLVSHGVSRPVHGPVEAAFQLNHMDTSLGDKTSYQNKVLRQAITNITQQIGPMLSHYDLRQVNESQIMGSIVRETYKLHVSDLTCSLVTGLFLLLLGISFWALAQSRRAPCVWYRDPATVLGNMIFFHSNTDPATDLMESLSEQREMRKTEWVQSSYSPLALRTWVRALFVIFALGLIVGFVIALDISERSQGLATINEEGYLLLLWTSLPTLAMLSVSLYISSTDTAIRDLSTLSSLSLRSCNSRDLDISLSDMIGFRALYHSIKLKVYSVTLSQLLATICGFLTTIAAVLFTTELAPETTSIQFQQESWFGSRPGQTNSDDQLATRQDLSSLLLVWRLSNLTYPQHTHADLLFPALSINDTDWNANTSIQVRIPAAKIQPKCVQLSDADFETSIGNTSEGTPAVVIRQSFTCPNGSIKSVNTNYISLYESTGKDDATEENELPYIAEILPSEDNWLTGDGSCGDTFSGYSFPPTSRVQTYAWGKFSFSTMDFDHFSVWRCNYSWAEVTADVKLIWTNETILIDHQSPPIQDNSTIRPWNPPFNFPGFPEYPAESPVYPEFTAKDPLASRFPTQFGLLIEPFGPSQLSNFGESAYDNQILDALHSNLGFLAAQLANIEQRLGIHEKSSTAPSYHGDLLPINATIADNGRLRLIQSPIPSFILVGILSLIVIVNLYALVSTAVRHLSSGRRSWLLDMDLKGLAPDGFNSIAMIESLVYDSNALKDVPEDAHLMSLGDLHESLVERRFRIGWFQGDETQAEVFTIGMLNDENFVYKRKKEGVNDD
;
A
#
# COMPACT_ATOMS: atom_id res chain seq x y z
N MET A 1 42.15 26.07 34.21
CA MET A 1 42.20 25.95 35.69
C MET A 1 40.98 25.11 36.06
N ALA A 2 41.11 23.92 36.65
CA ALA A 2 41.79 23.58 37.91
C ALA A 2 41.06 24.20 39.12
N GLU A 3 40.63 23.48 40.17
CA GLU A 3 40.76 22.05 40.56
C GLU A 3 39.48 21.65 41.36
N SER A 4 38.99 20.39 41.37
CA SER A 4 39.35 19.24 42.24
C SER A 4 39.14 19.50 43.77
N HIS A 5 38.67 18.57 44.63
CA HIS A 5 38.15 17.19 44.46
C HIS A 5 37.57 16.67 45.82
N GLN A 6 37.20 15.38 45.89
CA GLN A 6 36.96 14.54 47.11
C GLN A 6 35.64 14.76 47.90
N LEU A 7 35.01 13.73 48.53
CA LEU A 7 35.40 12.32 48.78
C LEU A 7 34.17 11.36 48.81
N GLN A 8 34.38 10.06 48.55
CA GLN A 8 33.43 8.92 48.69
C GLN A 8 34.04 7.81 49.58
N PRO A 9 33.26 6.80 50.01
CA PRO A 9 33.50 5.40 49.56
C PRO A 9 32.22 4.72 49.01
N LEU A 10 32.18 3.88 47.96
CA LEU A 10 32.89 2.62 47.60
C LEU A 10 32.32 1.37 48.32
N PHE A 11 32.25 0.12 47.79
CA PHE A 11 32.75 -0.59 46.58
C PHE A 11 31.62 -1.54 46.04
N GLY A 12 31.68 -2.29 44.92
CA GLY A 12 32.65 -2.55 43.82
C GLY A 12 32.12 -3.75 42.97
N GLY A 13 32.25 -3.81 41.63
CA GLY A 13 33.35 -4.49 40.89
C GLY A 13 33.02 -5.97 40.53
N ASN A 14 33.40 -6.58 39.39
CA ASN A 14 34.15 -6.05 38.24
C ASN A 14 34.01 -6.91 36.94
N THR A 15 34.46 -6.31 35.83
CA THR A 15 34.78 -6.76 34.43
C THR A 15 35.37 -8.18 34.20
N SER A 16 35.57 -8.75 32.99
CA SER A 16 36.07 -8.17 31.71
C SER A 16 35.96 -9.06 30.43
N ARG A 17 36.09 -8.46 29.23
CA ARG A 17 36.40 -9.13 27.92
C ARG A 17 37.84 -9.68 27.87
N TYR A 18 38.18 -10.60 26.93
CA TYR A 18 39.37 -10.50 26.04
C TYR A 18 39.45 -11.54 24.88
N GLN A 19 40.03 -11.11 23.74
CA GLN A 19 40.77 -11.80 22.65
C GLN A 19 40.25 -12.97 21.74
N ARG A 20 40.80 -12.92 20.50
CA ARG A 20 40.74 -13.88 19.36
C ARG A 20 41.56 -15.16 19.58
N ALA A 21 41.22 -16.28 18.89
CA ALA A 21 42.17 -17.17 18.20
C ALA A 21 41.47 -18.13 17.19
N ARG A 22 42.25 -18.98 16.48
CA ARG A 22 41.80 -19.90 15.41
C ARG A 22 42.12 -21.39 15.71
N ARG A 23 41.28 -22.27 15.14
CA ARG A 23 41.59 -23.60 14.54
C ARG A 23 41.93 -24.84 15.42
N HIS A 24 41.18 -25.89 15.11
CA HIS A 24 41.51 -27.32 14.97
C HIS A 24 41.68 -28.29 16.18
N SER A 25 40.90 -29.38 16.04
CA SER A 25 41.27 -30.81 16.14
C SER A 25 41.41 -31.54 17.50
N SER A 26 40.48 -32.50 17.66
CA SER A 26 40.72 -33.94 17.90
C SER A 26 40.82 -34.51 19.33
N SER A 27 40.64 -35.84 19.39
CA SER A 27 40.74 -36.79 20.53
C SER A 27 39.66 -36.76 21.62
N SER A 28 38.84 -37.82 21.60
CA SER A 28 38.17 -38.52 22.71
C SER A 28 39.20 -39.38 23.50
N PRO A 29 38.89 -40.34 24.44
CA PRO A 29 37.57 -40.94 24.75
C PRO A 29 37.24 -41.38 26.22
N SER A 30 36.00 -41.89 26.33
CA SER A 30 35.53 -43.08 27.09
C SER A 30 35.25 -43.11 28.61
N SER A 31 34.26 -43.97 28.93
CA SER A 31 33.88 -44.61 30.22
C SER A 31 33.09 -43.78 31.26
N ALA A 32 32.10 -44.36 31.97
CA ALA A 32 31.30 -45.58 31.75
C ALA A 32 30.06 -45.69 32.68
N GLY A 33 29.00 -46.39 32.22
CA GLY A 33 28.23 -47.38 33.01
C GLY A 33 26.92 -46.95 33.73
N GLY A 34 25.93 -47.86 33.74
CA GLY A 34 24.98 -48.02 34.85
C GLY A 34 23.46 -47.86 34.60
N LEU A 35 22.83 -48.82 33.92
CA LEU A 35 21.36 -49.07 33.97
C LEU A 35 21.11 -50.33 34.85
N PRO A 36 19.92 -50.50 35.49
CA PRO A 36 18.88 -51.40 34.92
C PRO A 36 17.40 -50.98 35.29
N ASP A 37 16.39 -51.04 34.40
CA ASP A 37 15.45 -52.17 34.09
C ASP A 37 14.09 -52.09 34.82
N MET A 38 12.93 -52.62 34.33
CA MET A 38 12.50 -53.25 33.05
C MET A 38 10.94 -53.46 33.06
N ILE A 39 10.35 -53.94 31.95
CA ILE A 39 9.09 -54.75 31.78
C ILE A 39 7.93 -54.01 31.06
N GLN A 40 7.33 -54.49 29.94
CA GLN A 40 7.70 -55.59 28.99
C GLN A 40 7.06 -55.45 27.57
N PHE A 41 7.53 -56.31 26.66
CA PHE A 41 7.16 -56.60 25.25
C PHE A 41 5.84 -57.41 25.08
N PRO A 42 5.38 -57.88 23.87
CA PRO A 42 5.98 -57.93 22.51
C PRO A 42 5.12 -57.29 21.38
N GLY A 43 5.51 -57.21 20.10
CA GLY A 43 6.66 -57.65 19.27
C GLY A 43 6.54 -57.01 17.86
N SER A 44 7.08 -57.45 16.72
CA SER A 44 8.12 -58.41 16.28
C SER A 44 8.13 -58.37 14.71
N VAL A 45 9.19 -58.58 13.90
CA VAL A 45 10.59 -59.01 14.09
C VAL A 45 11.42 -58.64 12.82
N LEU A 46 12.70 -58.22 12.98
CA LEU A 46 13.94 -58.39 12.12
C LEU A 46 13.87 -58.29 10.56
N ASP A 47 14.89 -57.90 9.78
CA ASP A 47 16.30 -57.49 9.98
C ASP A 47 16.77 -56.67 8.72
N TYR A 48 17.52 -55.55 8.82
CA TYR A 48 19.00 -55.36 8.88
C TYR A 48 19.78 -55.33 7.52
N HIS A 49 20.51 -54.22 7.28
CA HIS A 49 21.72 -54.07 6.41
C HIS A 49 21.71 -54.55 4.93
N ALA A 50 22.63 -54.16 4.03
CA ALA A 50 23.45 -52.95 3.90
C ALA A 50 23.98 -52.80 2.45
N GLN A 51 24.41 -51.59 2.10
CA GLN A 51 25.57 -51.25 1.24
C GLN A 51 26.31 -52.41 0.53
N GLU A 52 26.22 -52.48 -0.80
CA GLU A 52 27.34 -52.95 -1.64
C GLU A 52 27.27 -52.45 -3.10
N THR A 53 28.40 -52.55 -3.81
CA THR A 53 28.57 -52.17 -5.22
C THR A 53 29.50 -53.16 -5.92
N ALA A 54 29.28 -53.36 -7.23
CA ALA A 54 30.18 -53.95 -8.24
C ALA A 54 29.98 -55.43 -8.64
N ASP A 55 30.71 -55.76 -9.71
CA ASP A 55 31.18 -57.06 -10.24
C ASP A 55 30.23 -58.05 -10.96
N ASP A 56 30.32 -57.97 -12.30
CA ASP A 56 30.74 -59.04 -13.22
C ASP A 56 30.01 -60.40 -13.29
N SER A 57 29.33 -60.60 -14.44
CA SER A 57 29.67 -61.67 -15.40
C SER A 57 29.06 -61.35 -16.79
N ASN A 58 29.63 -61.72 -17.95
CA ASN A 58 30.85 -62.50 -18.19
C ASN A 58 31.53 -62.20 -19.55
N SER A 59 32.84 -62.42 -19.61
CA SER A 59 33.63 -62.90 -20.77
C SER A 59 33.46 -62.28 -22.19
N SER A 60 34.44 -61.45 -22.59
CA SER A 60 35.43 -61.70 -23.68
C SER A 60 34.96 -61.91 -25.16
N THR A 61 35.64 -61.42 -26.22
CA THR A 61 36.98 -60.79 -26.34
C THR A 61 37.15 -60.00 -27.66
N THR A 62 38.03 -58.98 -27.65
CA THR A 62 38.83 -58.42 -28.77
C THR A 62 38.19 -57.70 -29.98
N THR A 63 38.93 -56.65 -30.40
CA THR A 63 39.12 -56.08 -31.77
C THR A 63 38.03 -55.26 -32.48
N GLU A 64 38.26 -53.94 -32.44
CA GLU A 64 38.47 -53.05 -33.60
C GLU A 64 37.30 -52.42 -34.42
N HIS A 65 37.21 -51.09 -34.24
CA HIS A 65 37.26 -50.04 -35.27
C HIS A 65 36.05 -49.69 -36.19
N THR A 66 35.84 -48.37 -36.21
CA THR A 66 35.35 -47.48 -37.30
C THR A 66 33.85 -47.22 -37.54
N GLN A 67 33.57 -45.92 -37.60
CA GLN A 67 32.54 -45.21 -38.40
C GLN A 67 32.44 -45.72 -39.87
N PRO A 68 31.35 -45.46 -40.64
CA PRO A 68 30.62 -44.18 -40.63
C PRO A 68 29.09 -44.17 -40.94
N LYS A 69 28.56 -42.93 -40.96
CA LYS A 69 27.55 -42.35 -41.87
C LYS A 69 27.34 -43.11 -43.22
N PRO A 70 26.19 -42.96 -43.93
CA PRO A 70 25.42 -41.69 -44.04
C PRO A 70 23.88 -41.76 -44.09
N THR A 71 23.30 -40.55 -44.19
CA THR A 71 21.98 -40.15 -44.73
C THR A 71 21.53 -40.95 -45.98
N LEU A 72 20.23 -41.12 -46.29
CA LEU A 72 19.33 -40.04 -46.76
C LEU A 72 17.80 -40.32 -46.62
N GLU A 73 17.06 -39.20 -46.65
CA GLU A 73 15.66 -38.92 -47.03
C GLU A 73 15.20 -39.46 -48.43
N PRO A 74 13.94 -39.23 -48.91
CA PRO A 74 12.67 -38.74 -48.29
C PRO A 74 11.38 -39.53 -48.72
N ASN A 75 10.19 -38.93 -48.46
CA ASN A 75 8.90 -39.02 -49.20
C ASN A 75 7.76 -39.94 -48.67
N ASP A 76 6.86 -39.32 -47.89
CA ASP A 76 5.41 -39.05 -48.16
C ASP A 76 4.78 -39.46 -49.53
N PRO A 77 3.42 -39.43 -49.74
CA PRO A 77 2.34 -38.78 -48.93
C PRO A 77 1.01 -39.59 -48.74
N HIS A 78 -0.01 -38.92 -48.15
CA HIS A 78 -1.46 -39.22 -48.06
C HIS A 78 -1.91 -40.19 -46.93
N GLU A 79 -3.10 -40.05 -46.30
CA GLU A 79 -4.25 -39.16 -46.54
C GLU A 79 -4.94 -38.66 -45.23
N SER A 80 -6.07 -37.92 -45.33
CA SER A 80 -6.75 -37.17 -44.24
C SER A 80 -7.51 -38.03 -43.19
N VAL A 81 -7.97 -37.53 -42.02
CA VAL A 81 -9.15 -36.65 -41.78
C VAL A 81 -9.08 -35.91 -40.40
N ASN A 82 -9.75 -34.75 -40.31
CA ASN A 82 -10.05 -33.88 -39.14
C ASN A 82 -10.50 -34.61 -37.85
N SER A 83 -10.40 -34.06 -36.61
CA SER A 83 -9.77 -32.86 -36.00
C SER A 83 -9.54 -33.18 -34.48
N THR A 84 -9.44 -32.34 -33.43
CA THR A 84 -9.68 -30.92 -33.04
C THR A 84 -8.81 -30.71 -31.75
N LEU A 85 -8.09 -29.63 -31.42
CA LEU A 85 -8.39 -28.18 -31.28
C LEU A 85 -9.46 -27.91 -30.19
N LEU A 86 -9.33 -27.02 -29.19
CA LEU A 86 -8.32 -26.00 -28.77
C LEU A 86 -8.48 -25.78 -27.22
N ASN A 87 -7.81 -24.88 -26.45
CA ASN A 87 -7.18 -23.59 -26.75
C ASN A 87 -6.14 -23.16 -25.67
N MET A 88 -4.99 -22.60 -26.08
CA MET A 88 -4.13 -21.70 -25.29
C MET A 88 -3.57 -20.65 -26.26
N PRO A 89 -3.51 -19.35 -25.91
CA PRO A 89 -3.12 -18.29 -26.86
C PRO A 89 -1.60 -18.07 -26.99
N PRO A 90 -1.04 -18.10 -28.22
CA PRO A 90 0.32 -17.62 -28.57
C PRO A 90 0.23 -16.29 -29.36
N ASP A 91 1.27 -15.66 -29.92
CA ASP A 91 2.72 -15.93 -30.00
C ASP A 91 3.46 -14.57 -30.03
N THR A 92 4.77 -14.53 -29.73
CA THR A 92 5.68 -13.44 -30.12
C THR A 92 6.99 -13.94 -30.74
N LYS A 93 6.90 -14.88 -31.69
CA LYS A 93 7.98 -15.17 -32.65
C LYS A 93 7.96 -14.21 -33.84
N ASN A 94 8.94 -13.31 -33.87
CA ASN A 94 9.44 -12.63 -35.07
C ASN A 94 10.82 -12.02 -34.75
N GLU A 95 11.84 -12.87 -34.68
CA GLU A 95 13.24 -12.42 -34.77
C GLU A 95 13.64 -12.26 -36.26
N ASP A 96 14.81 -11.66 -36.50
CA ASP A 96 15.45 -11.49 -37.82
C ASP A 96 14.80 -10.52 -38.84
N ALA A 97 14.47 -9.31 -38.39
CA ALA A 97 14.68 -8.09 -39.19
C ALA A 97 15.00 -6.85 -38.32
N ASN A 98 15.96 -6.02 -38.77
CA ASN A 98 16.25 -4.66 -38.30
C ASN A 98 16.49 -4.45 -36.78
N ARG A 99 17.68 -4.83 -36.31
CA ARG A 99 18.18 -4.65 -34.93
C ARG A 99 18.48 -3.19 -34.52
N GLU A 100 17.78 -2.21 -35.11
CA GLU A 100 17.94 -0.77 -34.88
C GLU A 100 16.65 -0.08 -34.40
N GLN A 101 15.51 -0.80 -34.30
CA GLN A 101 14.18 -0.22 -34.05
C GLN A 101 13.59 -0.49 -32.65
N SER A 102 14.42 -0.83 -31.66
CA SER A 102 13.94 -1.21 -30.32
C SER A 102 13.15 -0.10 -29.60
N LEU A 103 13.64 1.15 -29.59
CA LEU A 103 12.96 2.27 -28.90
C LEU A 103 11.56 2.56 -29.45
N PRO A 104 11.34 2.71 -30.78
CA PRO A 104 10.00 2.88 -31.34
C PRO A 104 9.05 1.71 -31.06
N LEU A 105 9.55 0.46 -31.08
CA LEU A 105 8.76 -0.71 -30.73
C LEU A 105 8.38 -0.74 -29.24
N MET A 106 9.30 -0.35 -28.35
CA MET A 106 9.01 -0.18 -26.91
C MET A 106 7.99 0.93 -26.67
N LEU A 107 8.05 2.05 -27.40
CA LEU A 107 7.05 3.12 -27.29
C LEU A 107 5.66 2.64 -27.76
N LEU A 108 5.58 1.90 -28.88
CA LEU A 108 4.34 1.33 -29.38
C LEU A 108 3.74 0.30 -28.40
N TYR A 109 4.59 -0.53 -27.78
CA TYR A 109 4.18 -1.48 -26.74
C TYR A 109 3.69 -0.77 -25.47
N SER A 110 4.43 0.24 -24.99
CA SER A 110 4.04 1.08 -23.85
C SER A 110 2.65 1.69 -24.05
N LYS A 111 2.39 2.25 -25.24
CA LYS A 111 1.08 2.84 -25.58
C LYS A 111 -0.06 1.85 -25.80
N ARG A 112 0.22 0.54 -25.92
CA ARG A 112 -0.80 -0.48 -26.14
C ARG A 112 -1.20 -1.22 -24.85
N ASN A 113 -0.32 -1.21 -23.86
CA ASN A 113 -0.45 -1.99 -22.61
C ASN A 113 -0.38 -1.10 -21.35
N ASP A 114 -0.49 0.22 -21.54
CA ASP A 114 -0.35 1.29 -20.54
C ASP A 114 0.96 1.22 -19.73
N GLY A 115 2.06 0.92 -20.43
CA GLY A 115 3.40 0.76 -19.88
C GLY A 115 4.13 -0.48 -20.42
N LEU A 116 5.42 -0.62 -20.07
CA LEU A 116 6.26 -1.73 -20.51
C LEU A 116 6.12 -2.97 -19.62
N PHE A 117 6.16 -2.77 -18.30
CA PHE A 117 6.09 -3.81 -17.26
C PHE A 117 5.86 -3.14 -15.91
N GLU A 118 5.36 -3.91 -14.94
CA GLU A 118 5.35 -3.51 -13.53
C GLU A 118 6.78 -3.38 -13.00
N SER A 119 7.07 -2.30 -12.27
CA SER A 119 8.39 -2.04 -11.71
C SER A 119 8.26 -1.30 -10.39
N SER A 120 8.86 -1.84 -9.32
CA SER A 120 8.90 -1.13 -8.05
C SER A 120 9.72 0.18 -8.17
N PRO A 121 9.42 1.22 -7.38
CA PRO A 121 10.16 2.49 -7.44
C PRO A 121 11.69 2.32 -7.40
N ASN A 122 12.17 1.36 -6.60
CA ASN A 122 13.59 1.03 -6.43
C ASN A 122 14.28 0.44 -7.67
N PHE A 123 13.55 -0.14 -8.64
CA PHE A 123 14.16 -0.67 -9.86
C PHE A 123 14.31 0.36 -10.99
N VAL A 124 13.60 1.49 -10.92
CA VAL A 124 13.66 2.55 -11.96
C VAL A 124 15.01 3.27 -11.99
N TYR A 125 15.76 3.23 -10.88
CA TYR A 125 17.17 3.60 -10.85
C TYR A 125 18.00 2.88 -11.92
N VAL A 126 17.79 1.57 -12.12
CA VAL A 126 18.50 0.77 -13.14
C VAL A 126 18.15 1.22 -14.55
N TRP A 127 16.87 1.53 -14.79
CA TRP A 127 16.37 1.93 -16.11
C TRP A 127 16.81 3.34 -16.53
N ARG A 128 17.03 4.27 -15.60
CA ARG A 128 17.64 5.59 -15.90
C ARG A 128 19.17 5.54 -16.00
N PHE A 129 19.81 4.69 -15.19
CA PHE A 129 21.27 4.53 -15.19
C PHE A 129 21.80 3.76 -16.42
N SER A 130 21.14 2.69 -16.85
CA SER A 130 21.66 1.80 -17.91
C SER A 130 21.87 2.51 -19.27
N PRO A 131 20.91 3.28 -19.82
CA PRO A 131 21.11 3.97 -21.10
C PRO A 131 22.18 5.07 -21.03
N THR A 132 22.23 5.80 -19.90
CA THR A 132 23.25 6.85 -19.69
C THR A 132 24.64 6.25 -19.56
N ALA A 133 24.80 5.17 -18.79
CA ALA A 133 26.06 4.44 -18.65
C ALA A 133 26.58 3.85 -19.97
N LEU A 134 25.67 3.30 -20.81
CA LEU A 134 26.02 2.81 -22.14
C LEU A 134 26.53 3.96 -23.04
N LEU A 135 25.79 5.07 -23.10
CA LEU A 135 26.17 6.24 -23.91
C LEU A 135 27.47 6.89 -23.42
N THR A 136 27.72 6.98 -22.11
CA THR A 136 29.01 7.47 -21.60
C THR A 136 30.16 6.50 -21.88
N THR A 137 29.90 5.19 -21.89
CA THR A 137 30.92 4.21 -22.30
C THR A 137 31.27 4.40 -23.77
N ILE A 138 30.27 4.55 -24.65
CA ILE A 138 30.46 4.86 -26.07
C ILE A 138 31.24 6.17 -26.25
N ILE A 139 30.91 7.24 -25.51
CA ILE A 139 31.58 8.53 -25.71
C ILE A 139 33.04 8.55 -25.23
N ILE A 140 33.42 7.73 -24.24
CA ILE A 140 34.81 7.56 -23.81
C ILE A 140 35.67 6.92 -24.91
N PHE A 141 35.10 6.01 -25.72
CA PHE A 141 35.78 5.49 -26.91
C PHE A 141 35.70 6.48 -28.08
N TRP A 142 34.58 7.18 -28.26
CA TRP A 142 34.41 8.14 -29.37
C TRP A 142 35.31 9.37 -29.24
N SER A 143 35.56 9.87 -28.02
CA SER A 143 36.46 11.01 -27.79
C SER A 143 37.90 10.75 -28.28
N ARG A 144 38.32 9.48 -28.33
CA ARG A 144 39.59 9.06 -28.93
C ARG A 144 39.60 9.27 -30.44
N ILE A 145 38.52 8.87 -31.13
CA ILE A 145 38.33 9.04 -32.57
C ILE A 145 38.27 10.54 -32.93
N GLU A 146 37.55 11.35 -32.14
CA GLU A 146 37.53 12.81 -32.24
C GLU A 146 38.95 13.39 -32.09
N SER A 147 39.66 13.07 -31.00
CA SER A 147 41.00 13.61 -30.71
C SER A 147 42.03 13.26 -31.80
N GLN A 148 42.04 12.02 -32.29
CA GLN A 148 42.94 11.61 -33.37
C GLN A 148 42.60 12.32 -34.69
N THR A 149 41.30 12.39 -35.05
CA THR A 149 40.85 13.04 -36.28
C THR A 149 41.26 14.51 -36.33
N LEU A 150 41.07 15.24 -35.23
CA LEU A 150 41.43 16.66 -35.11
C LEU A 150 42.94 16.91 -35.26
N ARG A 151 43.76 15.93 -34.87
CA ARG A 151 45.22 16.03 -34.93
C ARG A 151 45.82 15.61 -36.27
N TYR A 152 45.33 14.53 -36.87
CA TYR A 152 45.93 13.93 -38.07
C TYR A 152 45.42 14.49 -39.40
N ILE A 153 44.20 15.06 -39.46
CA ILE A 153 43.64 15.58 -40.72
C ILE A 153 44.53 16.62 -41.43
N PRO A 154 45.19 17.60 -40.77
CA PRO A 154 46.11 18.52 -41.43
C PRO A 154 47.27 17.81 -42.13
N TRP A 155 47.86 16.79 -41.51
CA TRP A 155 48.95 15.98 -42.08
C TRP A 155 48.48 15.13 -43.27
N ILE A 156 47.30 14.51 -43.14
CA ILE A 156 46.68 13.70 -44.20
C ILE A 156 46.35 14.55 -45.44
N ALA A 157 45.94 15.82 -45.26
CA ALA A 157 45.67 16.72 -46.38
C ALA A 157 46.93 16.99 -47.22
N ILE A 158 48.07 17.29 -46.57
CA ILE A 158 49.37 17.49 -47.23
C ILE A 158 49.80 16.23 -48.01
N GLN A 159 49.74 15.06 -47.36
CA GLN A 159 50.16 13.80 -47.99
C GLN A 159 49.32 13.44 -49.24
N ASN A 160 48.07 13.90 -49.31
CA ASN A 160 47.19 13.74 -50.47
C ASN A 160 47.35 14.84 -51.54
N GLY A 161 48.40 15.67 -51.45
CA GLY A 161 48.69 16.74 -52.41
C GLY A 161 47.68 17.91 -52.37
N GLN A 162 46.94 18.08 -51.28
CA GLN A 162 45.99 19.18 -51.14
C GLN A 162 46.69 20.40 -50.55
N SER A 163 46.88 21.45 -51.34
CA SER A 163 47.32 22.75 -50.81
C SER A 163 46.24 23.33 -49.89
N LEU A 164 46.60 23.56 -48.62
CA LEU A 164 45.68 24.12 -47.61
C LEU A 164 45.64 25.66 -47.65
N GLY A 165 46.45 26.29 -48.50
CA GLY A 165 46.71 27.73 -48.53
C GLY A 165 47.58 28.21 -47.34
N PRO A 166 48.00 29.49 -47.32
CA PRO A 166 48.94 30.01 -46.30
C PRO A 166 48.42 29.85 -44.87
N ASP A 167 47.15 30.20 -44.60
CA ASP A 167 46.50 29.94 -43.30
C ASP A 167 46.49 28.45 -42.91
N GLY A 168 46.56 27.55 -43.89
CA GLY A 168 46.30 26.13 -43.73
C GLY A 168 47.31 25.41 -42.84
N TYR A 169 48.58 25.80 -42.89
CA TYR A 169 49.65 25.20 -42.09
C TYR A 169 49.65 25.67 -40.62
N SER A 170 48.93 26.77 -40.32
CA SER A 170 48.65 27.26 -38.96
C SER A 170 47.46 26.56 -38.27
N LEU A 171 46.74 25.68 -38.97
CA LEU A 171 45.45 25.16 -38.56
C LEU A 171 45.55 24.08 -37.46
N ASN A 172 45.41 24.49 -36.19
CA ASN A 172 45.37 23.57 -35.04
C ASN A 172 43.95 23.34 -34.50
N TYR A 173 43.23 22.33 -35.02
CA TYR A 173 41.91 21.96 -34.50
C TYR A 173 41.91 21.51 -33.02
N THR A 174 43.01 20.93 -32.51
CA THR A 174 43.06 20.43 -31.11
C THR A 174 42.95 21.54 -30.07
N SER A 175 43.33 22.77 -30.42
CA SER A 175 43.21 23.96 -29.57
C SER A 175 41.82 24.62 -29.57
N MET A 176 40.92 24.22 -30.47
CA MET A 176 39.65 24.91 -30.71
C MET A 176 38.50 24.29 -29.92
N LEU A 177 37.56 25.12 -29.47
CA LEU A 177 36.30 24.66 -28.86
C LEU A 177 35.44 23.92 -29.90
N ALA A 178 34.77 22.84 -29.50
CA ALA A 178 34.03 21.96 -30.41
C ALA A 178 33.01 22.67 -31.35
N PRO A 179 32.25 23.70 -30.92
CA PRO A 179 31.39 24.46 -31.83
C PRO A 179 32.18 25.23 -32.90
N THR A 180 33.36 25.75 -32.55
CA THR A 180 34.27 26.43 -33.47
C THR A 180 34.89 25.44 -34.46
N VAL A 181 35.25 24.23 -34.00
CA VAL A 181 35.70 23.13 -34.86
C VAL A 181 34.65 22.78 -35.91
N LEU A 182 33.38 22.62 -35.51
CA LEU A 182 32.27 22.33 -36.43
C LEU A 182 32.16 23.38 -37.54
N ILE A 183 32.08 24.66 -37.16
CA ILE A 183 31.90 25.76 -38.13
C ILE A 183 33.13 25.88 -39.04
N ARG A 184 34.35 25.87 -38.49
CA ARG A 184 35.59 26.09 -39.24
C ARG A 184 35.97 24.91 -40.13
N SER A 185 35.70 23.67 -39.72
CA SER A 185 35.92 22.49 -40.56
C SER A 185 34.96 22.42 -41.75
N LEU A 186 33.68 22.79 -41.55
CA LEU A 186 32.72 22.92 -42.65
C LEU A 186 33.15 24.01 -43.64
N GLN A 187 33.52 25.20 -43.14
CA GLN A 187 34.03 26.31 -43.98
C GLN A 187 35.27 25.92 -44.79
N ARG A 188 36.22 25.19 -44.19
CA ARG A 188 37.45 24.70 -44.86
C ARG A 188 37.22 23.41 -45.67
N LYS A 189 35.99 22.88 -45.75
CA LYS A 189 35.61 21.63 -46.45
C LYS A 189 36.25 20.34 -45.89
N HIS A 190 36.70 20.36 -44.65
CA HIS A 190 37.23 19.18 -43.94
C HIS A 190 36.06 18.31 -43.41
N PHE A 191 35.24 17.77 -44.32
CA PHE A 191 33.97 17.09 -43.99
C PHE A 191 34.09 15.96 -42.96
N PHE A 192 35.20 15.21 -42.96
CA PHE A 192 35.44 14.14 -41.99
C PHE A 192 35.58 14.66 -40.55
N VAL A 193 36.24 15.82 -40.35
CA VAL A 193 36.34 16.51 -39.05
C VAL A 193 34.97 17.00 -38.60
N PHE A 194 34.22 17.63 -39.51
CA PHE A 194 32.88 18.14 -39.26
C PHE A 194 31.95 17.02 -38.76
N LEU A 195 31.92 15.88 -39.46
CA LEU A 195 31.04 14.76 -39.14
C LEU A 195 31.40 14.07 -37.82
N ILE A 196 32.69 13.89 -37.52
CA ILE A 196 33.11 13.26 -36.26
C ILE A 196 32.84 14.18 -35.05
N SER A 197 33.04 15.48 -35.22
CA SER A 197 32.66 16.49 -34.21
C SER A 197 31.13 16.58 -34.04
N ALA A 198 30.36 16.39 -35.12
CA ALA A 198 28.90 16.38 -35.07
C ALA A 198 28.38 15.15 -34.33
N ALA A 199 28.92 13.96 -34.60
CA ALA A 199 28.62 12.75 -33.84
C ALA A 199 28.97 12.91 -32.35
N SER A 200 30.12 13.52 -32.02
CA SER A 200 30.45 13.85 -30.63
C SER A 200 29.44 14.78 -29.96
N MET A 201 28.89 15.76 -30.68
CA MET A 201 27.86 16.67 -30.15
C MET A 201 26.51 15.96 -29.98
N ILE A 202 26.14 15.07 -30.89
CA ILE A 202 24.90 14.27 -30.81
C ILE A 202 24.96 13.28 -29.65
N LEU A 203 26.07 12.57 -29.45
CA LEU A 203 26.27 11.68 -28.29
C LEU A 203 26.14 12.45 -26.96
N LYS A 204 26.70 13.67 -26.89
CA LYS A 204 26.56 14.57 -25.71
C LYS A 204 25.10 14.96 -25.46
N ALA A 205 24.32 15.24 -26.52
CA ALA A 205 22.89 15.52 -26.41
C ALA A 205 22.07 14.29 -25.97
N GLN A 206 22.36 13.11 -26.51
CA GLN A 206 21.70 11.86 -26.09
C GLN A 206 21.93 11.54 -24.60
N ILE A 207 23.14 11.79 -24.07
CA ILE A 207 23.45 11.60 -22.64
C ILE A 207 22.58 12.49 -21.73
N VAL A 208 22.25 13.72 -22.16
CA VAL A 208 21.39 14.64 -21.39
C VAL A 208 19.91 14.26 -21.47
N LEU A 209 19.45 13.70 -22.59
CA LEU A 209 18.06 13.26 -22.78
C LEU A 209 17.75 11.89 -22.17
N ALA A 210 18.71 10.96 -22.17
CA ALA A 210 18.52 9.58 -21.73
C ALA A 210 17.91 9.36 -20.31
N PRO A 211 18.17 10.20 -19.27
CA PRO A 211 17.51 10.06 -17.96
C PRO A 211 15.99 10.19 -18.01
N SER A 212 15.49 11.00 -18.95
CA SER A 212 14.07 11.38 -19.06
C SER A 212 13.23 10.42 -19.91
N LEU A 213 13.87 9.43 -20.53
CA LEU A 213 13.24 8.43 -21.41
C LEU A 213 12.22 7.55 -20.68
N PHE A 214 12.48 7.22 -19.41
CA PHE A 214 11.67 6.32 -18.60
C PHE A 214 11.07 7.02 -17.38
N GLN A 215 9.74 6.88 -17.25
CA GLN A 215 8.92 7.52 -16.23
C GLN A 215 8.07 6.47 -15.50
N LEU A 216 7.70 6.75 -14.26
CA LEU A 216 6.78 5.93 -13.48
C LEU A 216 5.37 6.49 -13.64
N GLN A 217 4.40 5.61 -13.91
CA GLN A 217 2.99 5.97 -13.89
C GLN A 217 2.21 4.90 -13.13
N THR A 218 1.24 5.33 -12.34
CA THR A 218 0.30 4.47 -11.61
C THR A 218 -0.82 4.03 -12.54
N THR A 219 -1.05 2.72 -12.66
CA THR A 219 -2.19 2.16 -13.38
C THR A 219 -2.98 1.24 -12.48
N ARG A 220 -4.32 1.39 -12.46
CA ARG A 220 -5.21 0.44 -11.79
C ARG A 220 -5.34 -0.81 -12.66
N SER A 221 -4.95 -1.97 -12.13
CA SER A 221 -5.04 -3.26 -12.82
C SER A 221 -5.55 -4.33 -11.86
N SER A 222 -6.39 -5.24 -12.36
CA SER A 222 -6.83 -6.40 -11.58
C SER A 222 -5.73 -7.46 -11.51
N HIS A 223 -5.54 -8.04 -10.34
CA HIS A 223 -4.56 -9.09 -10.06
C HIS A 223 -5.27 -10.28 -9.37
N PRO A 224 -5.01 -11.53 -9.79
CA PRO A 224 -5.57 -12.70 -9.12
C PRO A 224 -4.94 -12.88 -7.73
N VAL A 225 -5.76 -13.17 -6.71
CA VAL A 225 -5.32 -13.35 -5.32
C VAL A 225 -6.00 -14.57 -4.70
N GLU A 226 -5.24 -15.29 -3.86
CA GLU A 226 -5.77 -16.39 -3.05
C GLU A 226 -6.73 -15.86 -1.97
N VAL A 227 -7.98 -16.30 -2.04
CA VAL A 227 -9.05 -15.96 -1.10
C VAL A 227 -9.48 -17.22 -0.37
N GLN A 228 -9.59 -17.13 0.95
CA GLN A 228 -10.09 -18.19 1.82
C GLN A 228 -11.56 -17.91 2.17
N VAL A 229 -12.46 -18.75 1.66
CA VAL A 229 -13.87 -18.79 2.08
C VAL A 229 -13.93 -19.41 3.47
N LEU A 230 -14.85 -18.94 4.32
CA LEU A 230 -14.93 -19.28 5.75
C LEU A 230 -16.06 -20.23 6.09
N ASP A 231 -17.12 -20.22 5.28
CA ASP A 231 -18.38 -20.89 5.55
C ASP A 231 -18.98 -21.53 4.29
N SER A 232 -19.95 -22.40 4.52
CA SER A 232 -20.82 -22.98 3.50
C SER A 232 -22.24 -23.06 4.02
N PHE A 233 -23.22 -23.00 3.11
CA PHE A 233 -24.63 -23.16 3.46
C PHE A 233 -25.02 -24.65 3.50
N THR A 234 -25.82 -25.03 4.49
CA THR A 234 -26.26 -26.41 4.74
C THR A 234 -27.64 -26.69 4.16
N MET A 235 -27.85 -27.91 3.66
CA MET A 235 -29.09 -28.29 2.95
C MET A 235 -30.14 -28.97 3.86
N THR A 236 -29.76 -29.36 5.08
CA THR A 236 -30.48 -30.32 5.95
C THR A 236 -31.10 -29.69 7.21
N GLU A 237 -32.15 -30.32 7.75
CA GLU A 237 -33.17 -29.72 8.63
C GLU A 237 -32.79 -29.35 10.09
N ASP A 238 -31.52 -29.44 10.51
CA ASP A 238 -31.11 -29.23 11.92
C ASP A 238 -31.09 -27.76 12.40
N ALA A 239 -31.64 -26.82 11.63
CA ALA A 239 -31.74 -25.40 11.99
C ALA A 239 -32.72 -25.12 13.17
N SER A 240 -33.60 -26.06 13.49
CA SER A 240 -34.71 -25.90 14.45
C SER A 240 -34.32 -25.69 15.92
N GLN A 241 -33.05 -25.89 16.29
CA GLN A 241 -32.59 -25.87 17.69
C GLN A 241 -31.97 -24.54 18.17
N THR A 242 -32.01 -23.48 17.36
CA THR A 242 -31.56 -22.14 17.74
C THR A 242 -32.54 -21.06 17.27
N ILE A 243 -33.84 -21.39 17.35
CA ILE A 243 -34.94 -20.47 17.05
C ILE A 243 -34.97 -19.32 18.07
N GLY A 244 -34.89 -18.10 17.56
CA GLY A 244 -35.15 -16.87 18.29
C GLY A 244 -35.47 -15.76 17.29
N SER A 245 -36.17 -14.69 17.72
CA SER A 245 -36.67 -13.64 16.82
C SER A 245 -35.60 -12.70 16.23
N GLY A 246 -34.32 -13.07 16.37
CA GLY A 246 -33.18 -12.25 15.99
C GLY A 246 -33.19 -11.84 14.52
N ALA A 247 -33.58 -12.71 13.59
CA ALA A 247 -33.56 -12.37 12.16
C ALA A 247 -34.61 -11.31 11.76
N TYR A 248 -35.78 -11.29 12.39
CA TYR A 248 -36.82 -10.27 12.18
C TYR A 248 -36.38 -8.92 12.75
N HIS A 249 -36.07 -8.88 14.05
CA HIS A 249 -35.71 -7.63 14.73
C HIS A 249 -34.37 -7.07 14.25
N ASN A 250 -33.42 -7.89 13.78
CA ASN A 250 -32.21 -7.36 13.14
C ASN A 250 -32.49 -6.75 11.77
N ALA A 251 -33.47 -7.24 11.01
CA ALA A 251 -33.89 -6.56 9.78
C ALA A 251 -34.54 -5.21 10.09
N GLY A 252 -35.35 -5.13 11.15
CA GLY A 252 -35.90 -3.87 11.68
C GLY A 252 -34.82 -2.90 12.16
N ALA A 253 -33.91 -3.36 13.03
CA ALA A 253 -32.77 -2.61 13.54
C ALA A 253 -31.89 -2.05 12.42
N LEU A 254 -31.51 -2.87 11.43
CA LEU A 254 -30.68 -2.41 10.31
C LEU A 254 -31.39 -1.32 9.49
N GLN A 255 -32.71 -1.41 9.33
CA GLN A 255 -33.54 -0.41 8.63
C GLN A 255 -33.78 0.86 9.45
N TYR A 256 -33.94 0.75 10.78
CA TYR A 256 -34.26 1.87 11.68
C TYR A 256 -33.02 2.66 12.14
N PHE A 257 -31.87 1.99 12.32
CA PHE A 257 -30.62 2.62 12.74
C PHE A 257 -29.67 3.02 11.59
N ASP A 258 -30.11 2.86 10.33
CA ASP A 258 -29.33 3.11 9.10
C ASP A 258 -27.93 2.48 9.16
N MET A 259 -27.90 1.17 9.47
CA MET A 259 -26.69 0.37 9.65
C MET A 259 -26.28 -0.31 8.34
N ASN A 260 -24.97 -0.49 8.14
CA ASN A 260 -24.46 -1.25 7.00
C ASN A 260 -24.74 -2.75 7.19
N LEU A 261 -25.17 -3.41 6.10
CA LEU A 261 -25.48 -4.85 6.10
C LEU A 261 -24.27 -5.69 6.59
N PRO A 262 -24.49 -6.73 7.41
CA PRO A 262 -23.40 -7.58 7.88
C PRO A 262 -22.69 -8.28 6.70
N PHE A 263 -21.37 -8.46 6.83
CA PHE A 263 -20.56 -9.12 5.82
C PHE A 263 -21.05 -10.56 5.60
N GLY A 264 -21.40 -10.93 4.36
CA GLY A 264 -22.12 -12.15 4.06
C GLY A 264 -23.63 -11.97 3.80
N VAL A 265 -24.14 -10.73 3.81
CA VAL A 265 -25.55 -10.39 3.48
C VAL A 265 -25.61 -9.29 2.43
N SER A 266 -26.63 -9.35 1.57
CA SER A 266 -27.00 -8.33 0.59
C SER A 266 -28.53 -8.12 0.63
N LYS A 267 -29.04 -7.14 -0.15
CA LYS A 267 -30.49 -6.91 -0.30
C LYS A 267 -31.23 -7.99 -1.08
N GLU A 268 -30.53 -8.91 -1.74
CA GLU A 268 -31.12 -9.96 -2.61
C GLU A 268 -30.94 -11.38 -2.05
N GLY A 269 -30.01 -11.57 -1.10
CA GLY A 269 -29.62 -12.88 -0.59
C GLY A 269 -28.38 -12.85 0.31
N ALA A 270 -28.06 -13.98 0.94
CA ALA A 270 -26.85 -14.15 1.74
C ALA A 270 -25.75 -14.85 0.94
N TYR A 271 -24.50 -14.42 1.09
CA TYR A 271 -23.35 -15.02 0.39
C TYR A 271 -22.30 -15.55 1.39
N GLN A 272 -21.47 -16.48 0.93
CA GLN A 272 -20.39 -17.04 1.77
C GLN A 272 -19.39 -15.95 2.17
N THR A 273 -18.95 -15.92 3.43
CA THR A 273 -17.90 -14.96 3.84
C THR A 273 -16.51 -15.45 3.48
N PHE A 274 -15.61 -14.49 3.26
CA PHE A 274 -14.24 -14.77 2.82
C PHE A 274 -13.23 -13.77 3.38
N LYS A 275 -11.97 -14.18 3.43
CA LYS A 275 -10.81 -13.34 3.79
C LYS A 275 -9.68 -13.55 2.78
N LEU A 276 -8.82 -12.56 2.60
CA LEU A 276 -7.55 -12.72 1.90
C LEU A 276 -6.71 -13.78 2.62
N ALA A 277 -6.26 -14.82 1.91
CA ALA A 277 -5.53 -15.94 2.53
C ALA A 277 -4.13 -15.53 3.06
N LYS A 278 -3.57 -14.45 2.51
CA LYS A 278 -2.29 -13.84 2.90
C LYS A 278 -2.39 -12.31 2.81
N PRO A 279 -2.97 -11.63 3.81
CA PRO A 279 -3.02 -10.16 3.82
C PRO A 279 -1.59 -9.59 3.90
N GLY A 280 -1.37 -8.45 3.24
CA GLY A 280 -0.11 -7.71 3.33
C GLY A 280 0.11 -7.11 4.73
N PRO A 281 1.36 -6.77 5.12
CA PRO A 281 1.62 -6.11 6.39
C PRO A 281 0.91 -4.75 6.44
N GLY A 282 -0.07 -4.61 7.35
CA GLY A 282 -0.92 -3.43 7.47
C GLY A 282 -2.10 -3.37 6.49
N ALA A 283 -2.35 -4.42 5.70
CA ALA A 283 -3.55 -4.55 4.88
C ALA A 283 -4.69 -5.25 5.65
N THR A 284 -5.92 -4.88 5.31
CA THR A 284 -7.16 -5.48 5.81
C THR A 284 -7.31 -6.93 5.34
N SER A 285 -8.09 -7.73 6.06
CA SER A 285 -8.43 -9.11 5.64
C SER A 285 -9.48 -9.16 4.53
N ARG A 286 -10.15 -8.02 4.26
CA ARG A 286 -11.15 -7.77 3.21
C ARG A 286 -10.61 -6.79 2.17
N GLY A 287 -11.36 -6.56 1.10
CA GLY A 287 -11.10 -5.48 0.14
C GLY A 287 -11.16 -4.08 0.77
N THR A 288 -10.87 -3.06 -0.03
CA THR A 288 -10.96 -1.63 0.38
C THR A 288 -11.52 -0.78 -0.75
N VAL A 289 -12.09 0.39 -0.45
CA VAL A 289 -12.64 1.34 -1.46
C VAL A 289 -11.67 1.62 -2.62
N ASN A 290 -10.37 1.68 -2.33
CA ASN A 290 -9.32 1.99 -3.32
C ASN A 290 -8.68 0.75 -3.96
N ALA A 291 -8.95 -0.43 -3.40
CA ALA A 291 -8.53 -1.72 -3.92
C ALA A 291 -9.63 -2.78 -3.64
N PRO A 292 -10.77 -2.71 -4.36
CA PRO A 292 -11.88 -3.63 -4.15
C PRO A 292 -11.50 -5.05 -4.58
N LEU A 293 -12.05 -6.02 -3.86
CA LEU A 293 -11.80 -7.45 -4.01
C LEU A 293 -13.03 -8.12 -4.63
N THR A 294 -12.93 -8.53 -5.88
CA THR A 294 -13.97 -9.26 -6.60
C THR A 294 -13.81 -10.76 -6.42
N VAL A 295 -14.84 -11.46 -5.96
CA VAL A 295 -14.81 -12.90 -5.65
C VAL A 295 -16.12 -13.57 -6.11
N VAL A 296 -16.06 -14.78 -6.65
CA VAL A 296 -17.27 -15.57 -6.99
C VAL A 296 -17.47 -16.66 -5.95
N VAL A 297 -18.60 -16.62 -5.24
CA VAL A 297 -18.96 -17.54 -4.14
C VAL A 297 -20.39 -18.06 -4.32
N ASP A 298 -20.80 -19.04 -3.50
CA ASP A 298 -22.21 -19.41 -3.38
C ASP A 298 -23.00 -18.34 -2.62
N ALA A 299 -24.24 -18.13 -3.03
CA ALA A 299 -25.21 -17.28 -2.36
C ALA A 299 -26.58 -17.95 -2.31
N VAL A 300 -27.23 -17.88 -1.14
CA VAL A 300 -28.62 -18.30 -0.89
C VAL A 300 -29.57 -17.16 -1.21
N PHE A 301 -30.61 -17.49 -1.97
CA PHE A 301 -31.74 -16.63 -2.29
C PHE A 301 -33.02 -17.25 -1.73
N MET A 302 -33.94 -16.41 -1.25
CA MET A 302 -35.26 -16.82 -0.76
C MET A 302 -36.33 -15.92 -1.40
N ASP A 303 -37.43 -16.52 -1.86
CA ASP A 303 -38.58 -15.83 -2.45
C ASP A 303 -39.89 -16.58 -2.12
N ILE A 304 -41.05 -15.94 -2.32
CA ILE A 304 -42.35 -16.54 -2.01
C ILE A 304 -43.38 -16.28 -3.11
N GLN A 305 -43.87 -17.35 -3.72
CA GLN A 305 -44.80 -17.28 -4.84
C GLN A 305 -46.24 -17.37 -4.34
N CYS A 306 -46.96 -16.24 -4.33
CA CYS A 306 -48.33 -16.12 -3.85
C CYS A 306 -49.35 -15.83 -4.98
N HIS A 307 -50.42 -16.62 -5.04
CA HIS A 307 -51.64 -16.36 -5.80
C HIS A 307 -52.76 -15.79 -4.91
N ALA A 308 -53.67 -15.02 -5.49
CA ALA A 308 -54.73 -14.31 -4.77
C ALA A 308 -56.12 -14.91 -4.96
N LEU A 309 -56.99 -14.66 -3.98
CA LEU A 309 -58.41 -14.98 -4.01
C LEU A 309 -59.12 -14.21 -5.13
N GLU A 310 -59.85 -14.92 -5.99
CA GLU A 310 -60.69 -14.36 -7.06
C GLU A 310 -62.13 -14.12 -6.56
N ASN A 311 -62.69 -15.08 -5.81
CA ASN A 311 -64.07 -15.04 -5.32
C ASN A 311 -64.24 -15.89 -4.05
N TYR A 312 -65.28 -15.63 -3.24
CA TYR A 312 -65.56 -16.41 -2.02
C TYR A 312 -67.05 -16.45 -1.67
N THR A 313 -67.46 -17.47 -0.89
CA THR A 313 -68.80 -17.57 -0.29
C THR A 313 -68.73 -17.96 1.17
N THR A 314 -69.34 -17.14 2.04
CA THR A 314 -69.36 -17.34 3.50
C THR A 314 -70.72 -17.85 3.99
N THR A 315 -70.70 -18.76 4.95
CA THR A 315 -71.85 -19.07 5.81
C THR A 315 -71.45 -18.91 7.28
N ALA A 316 -72.35 -18.40 8.12
CA ALA A 316 -72.08 -18.12 9.53
C ALA A 316 -73.08 -18.88 10.42
N THR A 317 -72.60 -19.53 11.47
CA THR A 317 -73.42 -20.31 12.41
C THR A 317 -73.02 -20.02 13.87
N PRO A 318 -73.98 -19.96 14.82
CA PRO A 318 -73.67 -19.64 16.22
C PRO A 318 -72.97 -20.80 16.93
N ALA A 319 -71.83 -20.54 17.56
CA ALA A 319 -70.87 -21.55 18.02
C ALA A 319 -71.20 -22.19 19.39
N GLY A 320 -72.48 -22.42 19.69
CA GLY A 320 -72.96 -23.04 20.94
C GLY A 320 -72.87 -22.19 22.22
N TYR A 321 -71.91 -21.26 22.28
CA TYR A 321 -71.79 -20.20 23.28
C TYR A 321 -72.21 -18.86 22.66
N GLU A 322 -72.96 -18.04 23.39
CA GLU A 322 -73.61 -16.82 22.85
C GLU A 322 -72.66 -15.70 22.37
N THR A 323 -71.34 -15.88 22.51
CA THR A 323 -70.31 -14.87 22.17
C THR A 323 -69.52 -15.16 20.89
N PHE A 324 -69.72 -16.30 20.23
CA PHE A 324 -68.91 -16.74 19.08
C PHE A 324 -69.74 -17.26 17.89
N TYR A 325 -69.20 -17.06 16.69
CA TYR A 325 -69.75 -17.56 15.42
C TYR A 325 -68.68 -18.33 14.65
N ILE A 326 -69.06 -19.50 14.14
CA ILE A 326 -68.26 -20.26 13.17
C ILE A 326 -68.56 -19.72 11.78
N PHE A 327 -67.54 -19.23 11.09
CA PHE A 327 -67.60 -18.84 9.69
C PHE A 327 -67.00 -19.94 8.82
N THR A 328 -67.83 -20.62 8.05
CA THR A 328 -67.41 -21.59 7.03
C THR A 328 -67.36 -20.86 5.69
N THR A 329 -66.16 -20.73 5.11
CA THR A 329 -65.90 -19.93 3.90
C THR A 329 -65.28 -20.79 2.81
N ASP A 330 -65.96 -20.88 1.66
CA ASP A 330 -65.40 -21.46 0.43
C ASP A 330 -64.65 -20.37 -0.36
N LEU A 331 -63.44 -20.70 -0.81
CA LEU A 331 -62.47 -19.77 -1.40
C LEU A 331 -62.06 -20.25 -2.79
N GLN A 332 -62.19 -19.39 -3.80
CA GLN A 332 -61.82 -19.66 -5.19
C GLN A 332 -60.65 -18.77 -5.60
N PHE A 333 -59.54 -19.38 -6.04
CA PHE A 333 -58.28 -18.71 -6.40
C PHE A 333 -58.06 -18.66 -7.91
N GLU A 334 -57.39 -17.61 -8.38
CA GLU A 334 -57.10 -17.40 -9.81
C GLU A 334 -56.37 -18.61 -10.42
N ASN A 335 -56.99 -19.26 -11.42
CA ASN A 335 -56.44 -20.42 -12.15
C ASN A 335 -56.20 -21.70 -11.31
N CYS A 336 -56.93 -21.88 -10.20
CA CYS A 336 -56.90 -23.10 -9.39
C CYS A 336 -58.17 -23.95 -9.64
N GLU A 337 -58.05 -25.28 -9.67
CA GLU A 337 -59.14 -26.17 -10.10
C GLU A 337 -60.12 -26.52 -8.98
N HIS A 338 -59.71 -26.36 -7.71
CA HIS A 338 -60.48 -26.73 -6.53
C HIS A 338 -60.64 -25.54 -5.58
N SER A 339 -61.84 -25.36 -5.03
CA SER A 339 -62.12 -24.36 -4.00
C SER A 339 -61.73 -24.88 -2.61
N ILE A 340 -61.03 -24.07 -1.82
CA ILE A 340 -60.59 -24.43 -0.47
C ILE A 340 -61.65 -23.96 0.54
N ASN A 341 -62.01 -24.80 1.50
CA ASN A 341 -62.91 -24.44 2.60
C ASN A 341 -62.09 -24.13 3.88
N ILE A 342 -62.41 -23.04 4.57
CA ILE A 342 -61.88 -22.70 5.90
C ILE A 342 -63.03 -22.54 6.90
N GLU A 343 -62.88 -23.11 8.09
CA GLU A 343 -63.63 -22.72 9.28
C GLU A 343 -62.81 -21.78 10.18
N SER A 344 -63.44 -20.69 10.63
CA SER A 344 -62.87 -19.70 11.56
C SER A 344 -63.86 -19.34 12.67
N TYR A 345 -63.36 -18.81 13.81
CA TYR A 345 -64.08 -18.77 15.10
C TYR A 345 -64.12 -17.34 15.65
N ILE A 346 -65.02 -16.53 15.07
CA ILE A 346 -65.05 -15.08 15.28
C ILE A 346 -65.92 -14.73 16.50
N ALA A 347 -65.37 -13.92 17.42
CA ALA A 347 -66.13 -13.34 18.52
C ALA A 347 -67.13 -12.28 18.01
N ALA A 348 -68.35 -12.24 18.56
CA ALA A 348 -69.44 -11.39 18.07
C ALA A 348 -69.15 -9.86 18.14
N ASN A 349 -68.08 -9.45 18.83
CA ASN A 349 -67.59 -8.08 18.97
C ASN A 349 -66.26 -7.80 18.24
N ALA A 350 -65.72 -8.75 17.46
CA ALA A 350 -64.49 -8.55 16.71
C ALA A 350 -64.72 -7.68 15.46
N THR A 351 -63.80 -6.74 15.20
CA THR A 351 -63.77 -5.95 13.95
C THR A 351 -63.07 -6.68 12.81
N GLY A 352 -62.33 -7.75 13.11
CA GLY A 352 -61.65 -8.56 12.12
C GLY A 352 -60.96 -9.78 12.74
N GLU A 353 -60.46 -10.65 11.87
CA GLU A 353 -59.79 -11.91 12.19
C GLU A 353 -58.65 -12.15 11.18
N TRP A 354 -57.70 -13.00 11.55
CA TRP A 354 -56.74 -13.60 10.62
C TRP A 354 -56.41 -15.03 11.06
N LYS A 355 -55.98 -15.86 10.12
CA LYS A 355 -55.56 -17.26 10.32
C LYS A 355 -54.50 -17.62 9.27
N ILE A 356 -53.63 -18.57 9.59
CA ILE A 356 -52.87 -19.30 8.59
C ILE A 356 -53.21 -20.78 8.72
N GLU A 357 -53.49 -21.45 7.60
CA GLU A 357 -53.53 -22.91 7.53
C GLU A 357 -52.19 -23.42 6.99
N ASN A 358 -51.53 -24.30 7.75
CA ASN A 358 -50.21 -24.83 7.40
C ASN A 358 -50.27 -26.10 6.54
N ASP A 359 -51.30 -26.95 6.73
CA ASP A 359 -51.29 -28.33 6.25
C ASP A 359 -52.21 -28.57 5.03
N LEU A 360 -51.99 -27.83 3.92
CA LEU A 360 -52.59 -28.14 2.61
C LEU A 360 -51.98 -29.39 1.93
N GLU A 361 -51.37 -30.31 2.69
CA GLU A 361 -50.53 -31.39 2.17
C GLU A 361 -51.25 -32.38 1.25
N ASN A 362 -52.55 -32.60 1.47
CA ASN A 362 -53.30 -33.69 0.84
C ASN A 362 -54.07 -33.29 -0.42
N GLU A 363 -54.31 -32.00 -0.66
CA GLU A 363 -54.99 -31.49 -1.85
C GLU A 363 -54.23 -30.27 -2.40
N HIS A 364 -53.37 -30.48 -3.40
CA HIS A 364 -52.69 -29.38 -4.11
C HIS A 364 -53.73 -28.55 -4.90
N PRO A 365 -54.15 -27.34 -4.46
CA PRO A 365 -55.33 -26.69 -5.03
C PRO A 365 -55.03 -26.04 -6.40
N CYS A 366 -53.78 -25.59 -6.54
CA CYS A 366 -53.26 -24.82 -7.66
C CYS A 366 -52.10 -25.58 -8.30
N SER A 367 -52.26 -26.05 -9.54
CA SER A 367 -51.25 -26.86 -10.24
C SER A 367 -50.00 -26.10 -10.68
N LEU A 368 -50.06 -24.76 -10.62
CA LEU A 368 -49.00 -23.81 -11.00
C LEU A 368 -47.98 -23.51 -9.90
N LEU A 369 -48.28 -23.82 -8.63
CA LEU A 369 -47.37 -23.57 -7.51
C LEU A 369 -46.21 -24.59 -7.44
N PRO A 370 -45.02 -24.19 -6.95
CA PRO A 370 -43.92 -25.11 -6.65
C PRO A 370 -44.34 -26.23 -5.67
N LYS A 371 -44.30 -27.48 -6.13
CA LYS A 371 -44.77 -28.68 -5.39
C LYS A 371 -43.76 -29.29 -4.40
N ARG A 372 -42.70 -28.56 -4.02
CA ARG A 372 -41.58 -29.13 -3.23
C ARG A 372 -41.75 -28.97 -1.72
N HIS A 373 -42.38 -27.89 -1.29
CA HIS A 373 -42.74 -27.63 0.10
C HIS A 373 -44.27 -27.49 0.20
N PRO A 374 -44.89 -27.73 1.37
CA PRO A 374 -46.30 -27.44 1.57
C PRO A 374 -46.64 -25.98 1.22
N SER A 375 -47.87 -25.76 0.76
CA SER A 375 -48.38 -24.43 0.43
C SER A 375 -49.19 -23.88 1.59
N PHE A 376 -48.99 -22.61 1.90
CA PHE A 376 -49.56 -21.93 3.06
C PHE A 376 -50.73 -21.05 2.66
N LEU A 377 -51.81 -21.09 3.46
CA LEU A 377 -53.05 -20.39 3.20
C LEU A 377 -53.23 -19.26 4.21
N TYR A 378 -52.97 -18.04 3.78
CA TYR A 378 -53.12 -16.84 4.59
C TYR A 378 -54.53 -16.30 4.44
N PHE A 379 -55.31 -16.26 5.53
CA PHE A 379 -56.67 -15.72 5.57
C PHE A 379 -56.72 -14.48 6.48
N ALA A 380 -57.34 -13.39 6.01
CA ALA A 380 -57.57 -12.20 6.79
C ALA A 380 -58.96 -11.62 6.45
N GLY A 381 -59.79 -11.38 7.47
CA GLY A 381 -61.19 -11.00 7.31
C GLY A 381 -61.59 -9.75 8.10
N TYR A 382 -62.27 -8.81 7.44
CA TYR A 382 -62.89 -7.66 8.10
C TYR A 382 -64.36 -7.92 8.39
N VAL A 383 -64.80 -7.68 9.63
CA VAL A 383 -66.09 -8.11 10.15
C VAL A 383 -66.92 -6.90 10.61
N GLN A 384 -68.16 -6.84 10.13
CA GLN A 384 -69.12 -5.79 10.46
C GLN A 384 -70.49 -6.40 10.79
N PRO A 385 -71.33 -5.80 11.67
CA PRO A 385 -72.69 -6.26 11.91
C PRO A 385 -73.52 -6.34 10.62
N SER A 386 -74.28 -7.42 10.43
CA SER A 386 -75.07 -7.64 9.22
C SER A 386 -76.16 -6.57 9.03
N THR A 387 -76.37 -6.18 7.78
CA THR A 387 -77.40 -5.19 7.39
C THR A 387 -78.83 -5.72 7.51
N GLN A 388 -79.00 -7.03 7.71
CA GLN A 388 -80.33 -7.68 7.84
C GLN A 388 -80.67 -8.03 9.29
N ASP A 389 -79.66 -8.38 10.10
CA ASP A 389 -79.79 -8.61 11.54
C ASP A 389 -78.50 -8.15 12.24
N PRO A 390 -78.51 -7.04 13.00
CA PRO A 390 -77.31 -6.51 13.64
C PRO A 390 -76.79 -7.37 14.81
N SER A 391 -77.50 -8.45 15.19
CA SER A 391 -76.99 -9.46 16.12
C SER A 391 -76.04 -10.47 15.47
N VAL A 392 -76.05 -10.59 14.14
CA VAL A 392 -75.23 -11.55 13.40
C VAL A 392 -74.05 -10.81 12.72
N PRO A 393 -72.79 -11.18 13.00
CA PRO A 393 -71.64 -10.62 12.29
C PRO A 393 -71.61 -11.07 10.81
N HIS A 394 -71.07 -10.24 9.93
CA HIS A 394 -70.90 -10.51 8.51
C HIS A 394 -69.48 -10.15 8.05
N LEU A 395 -68.90 -10.98 7.19
CA LEU A 395 -67.56 -10.79 6.62
C LEU A 395 -67.64 -9.86 5.40
N GLU A 396 -67.39 -8.56 5.61
CA GLU A 396 -67.59 -7.53 4.59
C GLU A 396 -66.49 -7.54 3.51
N THR A 397 -65.26 -7.87 3.88
CA THR A 397 -64.15 -8.14 2.94
C THR A 397 -63.26 -9.27 3.45
N CYS A 398 -62.96 -10.21 2.56
CA CYS A 398 -61.98 -11.26 2.74
C CYS A 398 -60.74 -10.98 1.89
N ALA A 399 -59.56 -11.09 2.49
CA ALA A 399 -58.28 -11.17 1.78
C ALA A 399 -57.66 -12.55 2.03
N THR A 400 -57.30 -13.26 0.96
CA THR A 400 -56.71 -14.59 1.09
C THR A 400 -55.70 -14.86 0.00
N LEU A 401 -54.58 -15.51 0.37
CA LEU A 401 -53.55 -15.97 -0.56
C LEU A 401 -53.19 -17.43 -0.32
N VAL A 402 -52.88 -18.15 -1.41
CA VAL A 402 -52.10 -19.40 -1.34
C VAL A 402 -50.68 -19.08 -1.76
N CYS A 403 -49.70 -19.41 -0.92
CA CYS A 403 -48.29 -19.13 -1.14
C CYS A 403 -47.43 -20.39 -1.03
N SER A 404 -46.36 -20.49 -1.83
CA SER A 404 -45.32 -21.51 -1.69
C SER A 404 -43.94 -20.83 -1.60
N PRO A 405 -43.14 -21.10 -0.54
CA PRO A 405 -41.79 -20.56 -0.40
C PRO A 405 -40.81 -21.32 -1.30
N ILE A 406 -39.78 -20.63 -1.78
CA ILE A 406 -38.68 -21.21 -2.53
C ILE A 406 -37.34 -20.68 -2.03
N ALA A 407 -36.37 -21.58 -1.85
CA ALA A 407 -34.99 -21.24 -1.52
C ALA A 407 -34.01 -22.03 -2.41
N TRP A 408 -32.99 -21.33 -2.89
CA TRP A 408 -31.96 -21.92 -3.74
C TRP A 408 -30.61 -21.23 -3.55
N ILE A 409 -29.55 -21.97 -3.86
CA ILE A 409 -28.21 -21.45 -4.01
C ILE A 409 -27.91 -21.23 -5.48
N SER A 410 -27.21 -20.14 -5.78
CA SER A 410 -26.57 -19.91 -7.08
C SER A 410 -25.21 -19.24 -6.84
N LYS A 411 -24.35 -19.21 -7.87
CA LYS A 411 -23.10 -18.43 -7.78
C LYS A 411 -23.42 -16.94 -7.92
N ALA A 412 -22.81 -16.14 -7.06
CA ALA A 412 -22.83 -14.69 -7.14
C ALA A 412 -21.40 -14.13 -7.21
N GLU A 413 -21.23 -13.06 -7.97
CA GLU A 413 -20.03 -12.23 -7.94
C GLU A 413 -20.20 -11.17 -6.84
N ILE A 414 -19.24 -11.09 -5.94
CA ILE A 414 -19.19 -10.15 -4.81
C ILE A 414 -18.05 -9.18 -5.06
N VAL A 415 -18.36 -7.88 -5.10
CA VAL A 415 -17.37 -6.81 -5.12
C VAL A 415 -17.28 -6.22 -3.72
N ASP A 416 -16.24 -6.64 -2.98
CA ASP A 416 -15.98 -6.21 -1.60
C ASP A 416 -15.07 -4.97 -1.57
N ASP A 417 -15.63 -3.84 -1.13
CA ASP A 417 -14.93 -2.57 -0.87
C ASP A 417 -14.48 -2.43 0.59
N GLY A 418 -14.68 -3.46 1.42
CA GLY A 418 -14.42 -3.45 2.86
C GLY A 418 -15.53 -2.81 3.72
N ILE A 419 -16.57 -2.21 3.11
CA ILE A 419 -17.63 -1.46 3.79
C ILE A 419 -19.00 -2.05 3.41
N ASN A 420 -19.45 -1.84 2.18
CA ASN A 420 -20.76 -2.26 1.65
C ASN A 420 -20.60 -3.09 0.36
N PRO A 421 -20.36 -4.42 0.48
CA PRO A 421 -20.17 -5.28 -0.67
C PRO A 421 -21.38 -5.32 -1.59
N GLN A 422 -21.13 -5.21 -2.89
CA GLN A 422 -22.16 -5.36 -3.92
C GLN A 422 -22.18 -6.81 -4.41
N MET A 423 -23.38 -7.41 -4.50
CA MET A 423 -23.59 -8.76 -5.00
C MET A 423 -24.29 -8.71 -6.36
N THR A 424 -23.90 -9.59 -7.28
CA THR A 424 -24.60 -9.81 -8.55
C THR A 424 -24.78 -11.32 -8.80
N MET A 425 -26.03 -11.77 -8.99
CA MET A 425 -26.34 -13.18 -9.25
C MET A 425 -25.95 -13.58 -10.70
N LEU A 426 -25.23 -14.71 -10.85
CA LEU A 426 -24.79 -15.20 -12.16
C LEU A 426 -25.85 -16.09 -12.82
N THR A 427 -26.81 -15.48 -13.53
CA THR A 427 -28.01 -16.11 -14.14
C THR A 427 -27.79 -17.34 -15.04
N ASN A 428 -26.56 -17.63 -15.45
CA ASN A 428 -26.22 -18.66 -16.42
C ASN A 428 -25.73 -19.98 -15.78
N GLN A 429 -25.95 -20.18 -14.47
CA GLN A 429 -25.50 -21.37 -13.72
C GLN A 429 -26.65 -22.24 -13.23
N HIS A 430 -26.34 -23.47 -12.79
CA HIS A 430 -27.33 -24.36 -12.18
C HIS A 430 -27.63 -23.92 -10.74
N ASN A 431 -28.88 -23.52 -10.48
CA ASN A 431 -29.35 -23.27 -9.13
C ASN A 431 -29.55 -24.60 -8.39
N THR A 432 -28.95 -24.76 -7.22
CA THR A 432 -29.17 -25.91 -6.32
C THR A 432 -30.25 -25.55 -5.30
N THR A 433 -31.31 -26.33 -5.24
CA THR A 433 -32.41 -26.17 -4.27
C THR A 433 -32.01 -26.62 -2.88
N ILE A 434 -32.45 -25.89 -1.86
CA ILE A 434 -32.29 -26.26 -0.44
C ILE A 434 -33.48 -27.14 -0.03
N ASP A 435 -33.27 -28.14 0.84
CA ASP A 435 -34.34 -29.06 1.27
C ASP A 435 -35.05 -28.61 2.55
N SER A 436 -34.40 -27.84 3.42
CA SER A 436 -35.04 -27.21 4.60
C SER A 436 -36.17 -26.26 4.20
N ASN A 437 -37.35 -26.42 4.81
CA ASN A 437 -38.52 -25.58 4.54
C ASN A 437 -38.30 -24.11 4.96
N PRO A 438 -38.27 -23.12 4.06
CA PRO A 438 -38.02 -21.72 4.42
C PRO A 438 -39.15 -21.10 5.25
N TRP A 439 -40.36 -21.68 5.22
CA TRP A 439 -41.49 -21.18 6.00
C TRP A 439 -41.31 -21.39 7.50
N THR A 440 -40.82 -22.56 7.94
CA THR A 440 -40.68 -22.84 9.38
C THR A 440 -39.67 -21.89 10.00
N MET A 441 -38.59 -21.57 9.29
CA MET A 441 -37.60 -20.55 9.66
C MET A 441 -38.21 -19.15 9.77
N LEU A 442 -39.03 -18.75 8.77
CA LEU A 442 -39.66 -17.43 8.73
C LEU A 442 -40.73 -17.27 9.83
N GLN A 443 -41.56 -18.29 10.06
CA GLN A 443 -42.56 -18.32 11.13
C GLN A 443 -41.90 -18.31 12.51
N ALA A 444 -40.75 -18.98 12.67
CA ALA A 444 -39.98 -19.06 13.91
C ALA A 444 -39.27 -17.75 14.29
N SER A 445 -38.88 -16.93 13.30
CA SER A 445 -38.16 -15.66 13.54
C SER A 445 -39.06 -14.46 13.87
N ILE A 446 -40.38 -14.58 13.78
CA ILE A 446 -41.32 -13.51 14.15
C ILE A 446 -41.83 -13.83 15.56
N LEU A 447 -41.56 -12.97 16.56
CA LEU A 447 -41.93 -13.26 17.96
C LEU A 447 -43.47 -13.27 18.12
N GLY A 448 -43.99 -14.14 18.99
CA GLY A 448 -45.42 -14.52 19.00
C GLY A 448 -45.82 -15.45 17.84
N GLY A 449 -44.95 -15.62 16.85
CA GLY A 449 -45.17 -16.39 15.64
C GLY A 449 -46.14 -15.72 14.68
N LEU A 450 -46.20 -16.23 13.45
CA LEU A 450 -47.40 -16.11 12.63
C LEU A 450 -48.45 -17.14 13.12
N VAL A 451 -48.77 -17.10 14.42
CA VAL A 451 -49.64 -18.04 15.14
C VAL A 451 -50.86 -17.28 15.67
N SER A 452 -52.04 -17.91 15.58
CA SER A 452 -53.29 -17.28 16.03
C SER A 452 -53.41 -17.28 17.55
N HIS A 453 -53.54 -16.10 18.15
CA HIS A 453 -54.08 -15.91 19.50
C HIS A 453 -55.38 -15.12 19.40
N GLY A 454 -56.47 -15.74 19.85
CA GLY A 454 -57.82 -15.28 19.54
C GLY A 454 -58.30 -14.09 20.37
N VAL A 455 -59.26 -13.38 19.78
CA VAL A 455 -60.18 -12.40 20.42
C VAL A 455 -59.63 -10.98 20.67
N SER A 456 -60.17 -10.03 19.90
CA SER A 456 -60.37 -8.61 20.24
C SER A 456 -59.20 -7.59 20.16
N ARG A 457 -58.20 -7.81 19.31
CA ARG A 457 -57.38 -6.70 18.76
C ARG A 457 -57.50 -6.63 17.22
N PRO A 458 -57.35 -5.45 16.59
CA PRO A 458 -57.98 -5.21 15.28
C PRO A 458 -57.35 -5.94 14.10
N VAL A 459 -56.02 -6.08 14.06
CA VAL A 459 -55.26 -6.88 13.08
C VAL A 459 -54.04 -7.41 13.80
N HIS A 460 -53.81 -8.72 13.75
CA HIS A 460 -52.52 -9.34 14.04
C HIS A 460 -52.04 -10.10 12.78
N GLY A 461 -50.80 -10.59 12.77
CA GLY A 461 -50.26 -11.41 11.68
C GLY A 461 -49.43 -10.65 10.65
N PRO A 462 -49.31 -11.12 9.39
CA PRO A 462 -48.24 -10.71 8.49
C PRO A 462 -48.35 -9.26 7.99
N VAL A 463 -49.55 -8.66 8.01
CA VAL A 463 -49.71 -7.23 7.68
C VAL A 463 -49.20 -6.36 8.83
N GLU A 464 -49.52 -6.71 10.07
CA GLU A 464 -48.98 -6.03 11.25
C GLU A 464 -47.45 -6.20 11.34
N ALA A 465 -46.95 -7.43 11.19
CA ALA A 465 -45.51 -7.69 11.21
C ALA A 465 -44.75 -6.92 10.12
N ALA A 466 -45.34 -6.72 8.93
CA ALA A 466 -44.76 -5.89 7.87
C ALA A 466 -44.81 -4.39 8.20
N PHE A 467 -45.87 -3.94 8.88
CA PHE A 467 -46.04 -2.53 9.26
C PHE A 467 -45.11 -2.15 10.41
N GLN A 468 -44.99 -3.00 11.45
CA GLN A 468 -44.03 -2.84 12.55
C GLN A 468 -42.59 -2.81 12.03
N LEU A 469 -42.19 -3.81 11.22
CA LEU A 469 -40.85 -3.89 10.62
C LEU A 469 -40.49 -2.64 9.80
N ASN A 470 -41.47 -2.05 9.12
CA ASN A 470 -41.32 -0.84 8.32
C ASN A 470 -41.74 0.45 9.06
N HIS A 471 -41.93 0.38 10.38
CA HIS A 471 -42.23 1.51 11.28
C HIS A 471 -43.41 2.38 10.79
N MET A 472 -44.50 1.74 10.37
CA MET A 472 -45.75 2.38 9.97
C MET A 472 -46.81 2.29 11.07
N ASP A 473 -47.56 3.38 11.25
CA ASP A 473 -48.60 3.55 12.27
C ASP A 473 -49.59 2.36 12.31
N THR A 474 -49.67 1.71 13.48
CA THR A 474 -50.52 0.55 13.74
C THR A 474 -51.95 0.92 14.15
N SER A 475 -52.53 1.97 13.54
CA SER A 475 -53.97 2.32 13.57
C SER A 475 -54.82 1.31 12.79
N LEU A 476 -54.69 0.05 13.21
CA LEU A 476 -55.23 -1.15 12.57
C LEU A 476 -56.75 -1.26 12.78
N GLY A 477 -57.43 -1.84 11.81
CA GLY A 477 -58.88 -1.99 11.79
C GLY A 477 -59.61 -1.19 10.70
N ASP A 478 -58.91 -0.39 9.89
CA ASP A 478 -59.48 0.10 8.63
C ASP A 478 -59.55 -1.03 7.58
N LYS A 479 -60.63 -1.03 6.82
CA LYS A 479 -60.97 -1.99 5.77
C LYS A 479 -59.89 -2.10 4.69
N THR A 480 -59.08 -1.06 4.48
CA THR A 480 -57.99 -1.08 3.50
C THR A 480 -56.89 -2.09 3.81
N SER A 481 -56.69 -2.46 5.08
CA SER A 481 -55.73 -3.50 5.49
C SER A 481 -56.11 -4.89 4.96
N TYR A 482 -57.42 -5.14 4.81
CA TYR A 482 -58.01 -6.42 4.41
C TYR A 482 -58.16 -6.55 2.89
N GLN A 483 -57.05 -6.38 2.17
CA GLN A 483 -57.01 -6.51 0.71
C GLN A 483 -55.90 -7.46 0.25
N ASN A 484 -56.22 -8.33 -0.72
CA ASN A 484 -55.26 -9.26 -1.35
C ASN A 484 -53.94 -8.59 -1.76
N LYS A 485 -54.00 -7.35 -2.28
CA LYS A 485 -52.81 -6.59 -2.67
C LYS A 485 -51.91 -6.23 -1.48
N VAL A 486 -52.50 -5.76 -0.37
CA VAL A 486 -51.78 -5.37 0.84
C VAL A 486 -51.16 -6.60 1.49
N LEU A 487 -51.97 -7.66 1.68
CA LEU A 487 -51.52 -8.94 2.22
C LEU A 487 -50.36 -9.54 1.40
N ARG A 488 -50.46 -9.51 0.06
CA ARG A 488 -49.41 -10.04 -0.84
C ARG A 488 -48.13 -9.22 -0.76
N GLN A 489 -48.26 -7.88 -0.77
CA GLN A 489 -47.11 -6.98 -0.67
C GLN A 489 -46.40 -7.12 0.69
N ALA A 490 -47.15 -7.24 1.78
CA ALA A 490 -46.62 -7.47 3.13
C ALA A 490 -45.79 -8.76 3.19
N ILE A 491 -46.37 -9.89 2.77
CA ILE A 491 -45.71 -11.20 2.78
C ILE A 491 -44.45 -11.20 1.89
N THR A 492 -44.51 -10.67 0.67
CA THR A 492 -43.30 -10.60 -0.19
C THR A 492 -42.22 -9.69 0.39
N ASN A 493 -42.59 -8.57 1.01
CA ASN A 493 -41.61 -7.63 1.58
C ASN A 493 -40.92 -8.23 2.81
N ILE A 494 -41.69 -8.87 3.72
CA ILE A 494 -41.15 -9.63 4.86
C ILE A 494 -40.15 -10.69 4.37
N THR A 495 -40.53 -11.53 3.40
CA THR A 495 -39.62 -12.58 2.90
C THR A 495 -38.36 -12.02 2.26
N GLN A 496 -38.44 -10.91 1.53
CA GLN A 496 -37.28 -10.27 0.90
C GLN A 496 -36.37 -9.53 1.90
N GLN A 497 -36.94 -8.91 2.94
CA GLN A 497 -36.17 -8.22 4.00
C GLN A 497 -35.49 -9.23 4.96
N ILE A 498 -36.16 -10.34 5.30
CA ILE A 498 -35.72 -11.28 6.36
C ILE A 498 -35.03 -12.53 5.79
N GLY A 499 -35.38 -12.99 4.59
CA GLY A 499 -34.78 -14.17 3.95
C GLY A 499 -33.24 -14.15 3.88
N PRO A 500 -32.60 -13.02 3.53
CA PRO A 500 -31.14 -12.88 3.59
C PRO A 500 -30.57 -13.00 5.02
N MET A 501 -31.32 -12.57 6.05
CA MET A 501 -30.91 -12.68 7.46
C MET A 501 -31.01 -14.13 7.95
N LEU A 502 -32.14 -14.81 7.72
CA LEU A 502 -32.33 -16.24 8.02
C LEU A 502 -31.22 -17.09 7.38
N SER A 503 -30.95 -16.84 6.09
CA SER A 503 -29.90 -17.52 5.34
C SER A 503 -28.50 -17.30 5.92
N HIS A 504 -28.26 -16.16 6.56
CA HIS A 504 -26.99 -15.82 7.17
C HIS A 504 -26.81 -16.40 8.57
N TYR A 505 -27.86 -16.39 9.41
CA TYR A 505 -27.80 -16.85 10.79
C TYR A 505 -28.03 -18.37 10.95
N ASP A 506 -28.98 -18.94 10.20
CA ASP A 506 -29.50 -20.28 10.48
C ASP A 506 -28.92 -21.36 9.56
N LEU A 507 -28.67 -21.03 8.28
CA LEU A 507 -28.20 -21.98 7.26
C LEU A 507 -26.67 -22.05 7.14
N ARG A 508 -25.93 -21.19 7.86
CA ARG A 508 -24.48 -20.99 7.73
C ARG A 508 -23.70 -21.93 8.64
N GLN A 509 -22.72 -22.67 8.09
CA GLN A 509 -21.78 -23.49 8.86
C GLN A 509 -20.34 -23.16 8.51
N VAL A 510 -19.45 -23.19 9.51
CA VAL A 510 -18.02 -22.94 9.35
C VAL A 510 -17.37 -24.07 8.56
N ASN A 511 -16.81 -23.74 7.39
CA ASN A 511 -16.26 -24.68 6.44
C ASN A 511 -15.24 -23.95 5.53
N GLU A 512 -13.97 -23.99 5.89
CA GLU A 512 -12.94 -23.22 5.19
C GLU A 512 -12.54 -23.86 3.85
N SER A 513 -12.52 -23.07 2.78
CA SER A 513 -12.04 -23.49 1.45
C SER A 513 -11.24 -22.38 0.75
N GLN A 514 -10.51 -22.70 -0.32
CA GLN A 514 -9.66 -21.75 -1.04
C GLN A 514 -10.09 -21.58 -2.50
N ILE A 515 -10.22 -20.33 -2.93
CA ILE A 515 -10.60 -19.93 -4.29
C ILE A 515 -9.72 -18.76 -4.77
N MET A 516 -9.79 -18.44 -6.06
CA MET A 516 -9.12 -17.27 -6.62
C MET A 516 -10.12 -16.11 -6.75
N GLY A 517 -9.90 -15.04 -5.99
CA GLY A 517 -10.50 -13.74 -6.26
C GLY A 517 -9.61 -12.89 -7.18
N SER A 518 -10.05 -11.67 -7.48
CA SER A 518 -9.22 -10.67 -8.14
C SER A 518 -9.33 -9.33 -7.43
N ILE A 519 -8.19 -8.70 -7.13
CA ILE A 519 -8.15 -7.37 -6.49
C ILE A 519 -7.70 -6.32 -7.49
N VAL A 520 -8.41 -5.20 -7.57
CA VAL A 520 -7.91 -4.04 -8.33
C VAL A 520 -6.81 -3.39 -7.50
N ARG A 521 -5.61 -3.23 -8.05
CA ARG A 521 -4.49 -2.57 -7.37
C ARG A 521 -3.87 -1.51 -8.26
N GLU A 522 -3.51 -0.38 -7.65
CA GLU A 522 -2.62 0.60 -8.26
C GLU A 522 -1.20 0.01 -8.31
N THR A 523 -0.75 -0.34 -9.52
CA THR A 523 0.61 -0.81 -9.76
C THR A 523 1.42 0.22 -10.55
N TYR A 524 2.71 0.26 -10.25
CA TYR A 524 3.66 1.14 -10.89
C TYR A 524 4.16 0.50 -12.19
N LYS A 525 3.74 1.03 -13.33
CA LYS A 525 4.27 0.62 -14.63
C LYS A 525 5.34 1.60 -15.11
N LEU A 526 6.35 1.07 -15.80
CA LEU A 526 7.37 1.90 -16.45
C LEU A 526 6.84 2.37 -17.81
N HIS A 527 6.58 3.67 -17.96
CA HIS A 527 6.14 4.27 -19.21
C HIS A 527 7.31 4.93 -19.96
N VAL A 528 7.28 4.89 -21.30
CA VAL A 528 8.25 5.56 -22.16
C VAL A 528 7.74 6.97 -22.52
N SER A 529 8.58 7.99 -22.40
CA SER A 529 8.20 9.36 -22.75
C SER A 529 8.24 9.61 -24.27
N ASP A 530 7.07 9.90 -24.86
CA ASP A 530 6.85 10.18 -26.29
C ASP A 530 7.89 11.09 -26.95
N LEU A 531 8.04 12.29 -26.39
CA LEU A 531 8.87 13.36 -26.95
C LEU A 531 10.34 12.97 -26.90
N THR A 532 10.78 12.41 -25.77
CA THR A 532 12.19 12.05 -25.54
C THR A 532 12.59 10.83 -26.36
N CYS A 533 11.70 9.83 -26.48
CA CYS A 533 11.92 8.67 -27.35
C CYS A 533 12.03 9.07 -28.82
N SER A 534 11.14 9.95 -29.30
CA SER A 534 11.18 10.49 -30.66
C SER A 534 12.47 11.25 -30.95
N LEU A 535 12.90 12.13 -30.03
CA LEU A 535 14.16 12.88 -30.15
C LEU A 535 15.38 11.96 -30.13
N VAL A 536 15.47 11.02 -29.18
CA VAL A 536 16.60 10.09 -29.06
C VAL A 536 16.70 9.18 -30.30
N THR A 537 15.58 8.69 -30.82
CA THR A 537 15.52 7.90 -32.06
C THR A 537 16.00 8.72 -33.27
N GLY A 538 15.53 9.96 -33.41
CA GLY A 538 15.98 10.87 -34.49
C GLY A 538 17.48 11.14 -34.45
N LEU A 539 18.04 11.32 -33.24
CA LEU A 539 19.49 11.47 -33.04
C LEU A 539 20.28 10.19 -33.37
N PHE A 540 19.74 8.99 -33.08
CA PHE A 540 20.37 7.73 -33.48
C PHE A 540 20.37 7.53 -35.00
N LEU A 541 19.26 7.81 -35.69
CA LEU A 541 19.21 7.76 -37.16
C LEU A 541 20.21 8.73 -37.80
N LEU A 542 20.42 9.90 -37.19
CA LEU A 542 21.45 10.86 -37.62
C LEU A 542 22.88 10.30 -37.41
N LEU A 543 23.17 9.69 -36.25
CA LEU A 543 24.44 9.01 -36.00
C LEU A 543 24.71 7.84 -36.96
N LEU A 544 23.68 7.07 -37.31
CA LEU A 544 23.77 5.98 -38.29
C LEU A 544 24.07 6.54 -39.69
N GLY A 545 23.40 7.63 -40.09
CA GLY A 545 23.69 8.34 -41.34
C GLY A 545 25.13 8.87 -41.42
N ILE A 546 25.63 9.48 -40.33
CA ILE A 546 27.03 9.91 -40.21
C ILE A 546 27.99 8.71 -40.33
N SER A 547 27.71 7.62 -39.62
CA SER A 547 28.55 6.44 -39.57
C SER A 547 28.60 5.71 -40.92
N PHE A 548 27.47 5.58 -41.60
CA PHE A 548 27.37 5.03 -42.95
C PHE A 548 28.15 5.89 -43.97
N TRP A 549 28.03 7.22 -43.89
CA TRP A 549 28.80 8.12 -44.76
C TRP A 549 30.32 8.01 -44.50
N ALA A 550 30.73 7.92 -43.23
CA ALA A 550 32.13 7.73 -42.86
C ALA A 550 32.69 6.40 -43.39
N LEU A 551 31.93 5.30 -43.28
CA LEU A 551 32.27 3.99 -43.83
C LEU A 551 32.29 3.95 -45.36
N ALA A 552 31.44 4.74 -46.02
CA ALA A 552 31.47 4.91 -47.47
C ALA A 552 32.72 5.68 -47.92
N GLN A 553 33.13 6.71 -47.18
CA GLN A 553 34.34 7.49 -47.47
C GLN A 553 35.63 6.71 -47.14
N SER A 554 35.65 5.91 -46.06
CA SER A 554 36.83 5.14 -45.61
C SER A 554 37.19 3.94 -46.52
N ARG A 555 36.45 3.71 -47.61
CA ARG A 555 36.86 2.81 -48.69
C ARG A 555 38.00 3.37 -49.56
N ARG A 556 38.34 4.66 -49.39
CA ARG A 556 39.61 5.23 -49.86
C ARG A 556 40.69 4.86 -48.84
N ALA A 557 41.75 4.19 -49.29
CA ALA A 557 42.73 3.58 -48.39
C ALA A 557 43.37 4.63 -47.45
N PRO A 558 43.41 4.38 -46.13
CA PRO A 558 44.16 5.23 -45.21
C PRO A 558 45.65 5.09 -45.51
N CYS A 559 46.33 6.21 -45.75
CA CYS A 559 47.78 6.22 -45.95
C CYS A 559 48.48 5.69 -44.69
N VAL A 560 49.33 4.68 -44.84
CA VAL A 560 50.10 4.12 -43.73
C VAL A 560 51.24 5.07 -43.38
N TRP A 561 51.17 5.68 -42.20
CA TRP A 561 52.24 6.49 -41.64
C TRP A 561 53.23 5.57 -40.91
N TYR A 562 54.44 5.41 -41.45
CA TYR A 562 55.50 4.58 -40.86
C TYR A 562 56.09 5.18 -39.56
N ARG A 563 55.93 6.50 -39.37
CA ARG A 563 56.25 7.25 -38.15
C ARG A 563 55.06 8.13 -37.79
N ASP A 564 54.84 8.36 -36.50
CA ASP A 564 53.71 9.17 -36.02
C ASP A 564 54.02 10.68 -36.13
N PRO A 565 53.41 11.44 -37.06
CA PRO A 565 53.67 12.88 -37.21
C PRO A 565 53.13 13.71 -36.03
N ALA A 566 52.52 13.08 -35.03
CA ALA A 566 52.16 13.72 -33.76
C ALA A 566 53.29 13.76 -32.73
N THR A 567 54.37 12.97 -32.88
CA THR A 567 55.51 12.97 -31.95
C THR A 567 56.58 13.98 -32.36
N VAL A 568 57.41 14.44 -31.42
CA VAL A 568 58.48 15.41 -31.74
C VAL A 568 59.52 14.77 -32.67
N LEU A 569 59.82 13.48 -32.44
CA LEU A 569 60.72 12.72 -33.32
C LEU A 569 60.11 12.50 -34.72
N GLY A 570 58.81 12.20 -34.81
CA GLY A 570 58.11 12.05 -36.08
C GLY A 570 58.03 13.36 -36.88
N ASN A 571 57.90 14.51 -36.21
CA ASN A 571 58.03 15.83 -36.85
C ASN A 571 59.45 16.05 -37.41
N MET A 572 60.48 15.76 -36.61
CA MET A 572 61.89 15.85 -37.06
C MET A 572 62.14 14.97 -38.30
N ILE A 573 61.69 13.72 -38.29
CA ILE A 573 61.84 12.80 -39.43
C ILE A 573 61.07 13.31 -40.66
N PHE A 574 59.84 13.78 -40.50
CA PHE A 574 59.02 14.31 -41.61
C PHE A 574 59.64 15.55 -42.26
N PHE A 575 60.16 16.50 -41.47
CA PHE A 575 60.81 17.69 -42.05
C PHE A 575 62.20 17.38 -42.61
N HIS A 576 62.91 16.37 -42.08
CA HIS A 576 64.17 15.87 -42.65
C HIS A 576 63.96 15.15 -43.99
N SER A 577 62.90 14.34 -44.15
CA SER A 577 62.59 13.67 -45.43
C SER A 577 62.05 14.61 -46.51
N ASN A 578 61.69 15.85 -46.16
CA ASN A 578 61.00 16.80 -47.01
C ASN A 578 61.75 18.15 -47.08
N THR A 579 63.08 18.13 -47.05
CA THR A 579 63.95 19.32 -47.06
C THR A 579 63.97 20.11 -48.38
N ASP A 580 63.45 19.56 -49.47
CA ASP A 580 63.53 20.19 -50.81
C ASP A 580 62.83 21.57 -50.84
N PRO A 581 63.57 22.68 -51.05
CA PRO A 581 63.02 24.03 -51.05
C PRO A 581 62.19 24.35 -52.30
N ALA A 582 62.21 23.47 -53.29
CA ALA A 582 61.42 23.58 -54.53
C ALA A 582 60.01 22.95 -54.42
N THR A 583 59.53 22.69 -53.20
CA THR A 583 58.17 22.18 -52.94
C THR A 583 57.26 23.29 -52.42
N ASP A 584 56.01 23.36 -52.92
CA ASP A 584 54.97 24.33 -52.50
C ASP A 584 54.82 24.40 -50.96
N LEU A 585 55.04 23.25 -50.30
CA LEU A 585 55.03 23.11 -48.84
C LEU A 585 56.18 23.91 -48.19
N MET A 586 57.42 23.73 -48.66
CA MET A 586 58.59 24.40 -48.07
C MET A 586 58.63 25.89 -48.43
N GLU A 587 58.19 26.26 -49.64
CA GLU A 587 58.05 27.65 -50.07
C GLU A 587 57.10 28.43 -49.13
N SER A 588 55.84 27.98 -49.03
CA SER A 588 54.82 28.63 -48.18
C SER A 588 55.09 28.55 -46.67
N LEU A 589 55.84 27.54 -46.21
CA LEU A 589 56.36 27.53 -44.84
C LEU A 589 57.46 28.58 -44.65
N SER A 590 58.35 28.78 -45.62
CA SER A 590 59.47 29.73 -45.52
C SER A 590 59.03 31.19 -45.44
N GLU A 591 58.00 31.62 -46.20
CA GLU A 591 57.51 33.01 -46.26
C GLU A 591 57.18 33.61 -44.88
N GLN A 592 56.68 32.78 -43.97
CA GLN A 592 56.22 33.19 -42.64
C GLN A 592 57.13 32.70 -41.50
N ARG A 593 58.22 31.97 -41.79
CA ARG A 593 59.06 31.28 -40.80
C ARG A 593 59.59 32.21 -39.71
N GLU A 594 60.14 33.37 -40.09
CA GLU A 594 60.74 34.32 -39.14
C GLU A 594 59.71 34.97 -38.20
N MET A 595 58.46 35.20 -38.67
CA MET A 595 57.39 35.65 -37.78
C MET A 595 57.07 34.59 -36.72
N ARG A 596 56.93 33.32 -37.12
CA ARG A 596 56.66 32.20 -36.19
C ARG A 596 57.81 31.95 -35.21
N LYS A 597 59.07 32.18 -35.61
CA LYS A 597 60.21 32.21 -34.69
C LYS A 597 60.07 33.30 -33.62
N THR A 598 59.65 34.52 -34.00
CA THR A 598 59.42 35.58 -32.99
C THR A 598 58.27 35.25 -32.03
N GLU A 599 57.23 34.55 -32.47
CA GLU A 599 56.16 34.05 -31.58
C GLU A 599 56.67 32.99 -30.58
N TRP A 600 57.53 32.07 -31.01
CA TRP A 600 58.17 31.11 -30.09
C TRP A 600 59.02 31.81 -29.02
N VAL A 601 59.69 32.90 -29.36
CA VAL A 601 60.47 33.73 -28.42
C VAL A 601 59.56 34.52 -27.47
N GLN A 602 58.63 35.30 -28.01
CA GLN A 602 57.82 36.28 -27.25
C GLN A 602 56.55 35.71 -26.60
N SER A 603 56.22 34.43 -26.83
CA SER A 603 54.98 33.83 -26.34
C SER A 603 54.79 33.94 -24.83
N SER A 604 53.71 34.63 -24.44
CA SER A 604 53.11 34.67 -23.09
C SER A 604 51.85 33.80 -22.97
N TYR A 605 51.56 33.02 -24.02
CA TYR A 605 50.31 32.27 -24.20
C TYR A 605 50.03 31.28 -23.05
N SER A 606 48.74 31.08 -22.81
CA SER A 606 48.20 30.01 -21.97
C SER A 606 46.83 29.55 -22.50
N PRO A 607 46.59 28.24 -22.65
CA PRO A 607 45.30 27.68 -23.06
C PRO A 607 44.16 28.15 -22.15
N LEU A 608 42.99 28.43 -22.73
CA LEU A 608 41.85 29.06 -22.04
C LEU A 608 41.50 28.36 -20.71
N ALA A 609 41.42 27.02 -20.69
CA ALA A 609 41.07 26.24 -19.51
C ALA A 609 42.11 26.30 -18.37
N LEU A 610 43.36 26.70 -18.66
CA LEU A 610 44.44 26.82 -17.67
C LEU A 610 44.57 28.25 -17.11
N ARG A 611 43.86 29.24 -17.67
CA ARG A 611 43.91 30.63 -17.19
C ARG A 611 43.31 30.76 -15.79
N THR A 612 43.95 31.56 -14.94
CA THR A 612 43.58 31.75 -13.52
C THR A 612 42.15 32.26 -13.35
N TRP A 613 41.70 33.22 -14.17
CA TRP A 613 40.33 33.73 -14.09
C TRP A 613 39.27 32.69 -14.49
N VAL A 614 39.56 31.84 -15.49
CA VAL A 614 38.65 30.74 -15.90
C VAL A 614 38.56 29.70 -14.79
N ARG A 615 39.71 29.32 -14.20
CA ARG A 615 39.77 28.44 -13.02
C ARG A 615 38.98 29.00 -11.83
N ALA A 616 39.08 30.31 -11.57
CA ALA A 616 38.35 30.96 -10.50
C ALA A 616 36.83 30.94 -10.72
N LEU A 617 36.36 31.30 -11.94
CA LEU A 617 34.94 31.20 -12.30
C LEU A 617 34.43 29.75 -12.22
N PHE A 618 35.23 28.77 -12.65
CA PHE A 618 34.88 27.36 -12.55
C PHE A 618 34.78 26.87 -11.09
N VAL A 619 35.69 27.29 -10.21
CA VAL A 619 35.63 26.97 -8.78
C VAL A 619 34.38 27.59 -8.13
N ILE A 620 34.02 28.84 -8.48
CA ILE A 620 32.79 29.49 -8.02
C ILE A 620 31.55 28.70 -8.50
N PHE A 621 31.52 28.29 -9.77
CA PHE A 621 30.43 27.47 -10.32
C PHE A 621 30.31 26.11 -9.63
N ALA A 622 31.41 25.39 -9.43
CA ALA A 622 31.43 24.09 -8.77
C ALA A 622 31.03 24.19 -7.28
N LEU A 623 31.45 25.24 -6.57
CA LEU A 623 30.96 25.54 -5.21
C LEU A 623 29.46 25.85 -5.20
N GLY A 624 28.96 26.60 -6.18
CA GLY A 624 27.53 26.87 -6.35
C GLY A 624 26.71 25.59 -6.54
N LEU A 625 27.21 24.62 -7.31
CA LEU A 625 26.58 23.30 -7.46
C LEU A 625 26.59 22.48 -6.16
N ILE A 626 27.69 22.49 -5.41
CA ILE A 626 27.77 21.81 -4.10
C ILE A 626 26.73 22.41 -3.13
N VAL A 627 26.71 23.74 -3.00
CA VAL A 627 25.76 24.45 -2.11
C VAL A 627 24.32 24.22 -2.56
N GLY A 628 24.05 24.27 -3.87
CA GLY A 628 22.73 23.99 -4.42
C GLY A 628 22.23 22.58 -4.12
N PHE A 629 23.06 21.55 -4.31
CA PHE A 629 22.67 20.17 -4.01
C PHE A 629 22.52 19.88 -2.51
N VAL A 630 23.30 20.54 -1.64
CA VAL A 630 23.14 20.42 -0.18
C VAL A 630 21.86 21.11 0.31
N ILE A 631 21.56 22.32 -0.18
CA ILE A 631 20.31 23.03 0.16
C ILE A 631 19.09 22.26 -0.37
N ALA A 632 19.14 21.75 -1.61
CA ALA A 632 18.04 20.99 -2.17
C ALA A 632 17.84 19.64 -1.44
N LEU A 633 18.89 19.00 -0.93
CA LEU A 633 18.75 17.80 -0.07
C LEU A 633 18.12 18.16 1.29
N ASP A 634 18.62 19.20 1.98
CA ASP A 634 18.08 19.66 3.27
C ASP A 634 16.59 20.09 3.16
N ILE A 635 16.21 20.76 2.07
CA ILE A 635 14.80 21.03 1.78
C ILE A 635 14.05 19.72 1.53
N SER A 636 14.54 18.84 0.65
CA SER A 636 13.87 17.58 0.31
C SER A 636 13.63 16.68 1.52
N GLU A 637 14.54 16.64 2.48
CA GLU A 637 14.41 15.88 3.73
C GLU A 637 13.39 16.54 4.68
N ARG A 638 13.41 17.88 4.82
CA ARG A 638 12.49 18.61 5.71
C ARG A 638 11.06 18.69 5.21
N SER A 639 10.85 18.89 3.90
CA SER A 639 9.53 19.06 3.30
C SER A 639 8.92 17.77 2.77
N GLN A 640 9.61 16.62 2.90
CA GLN A 640 9.24 15.34 2.28
C GLN A 640 9.06 15.47 0.76
N GLY A 641 10.08 16.03 0.10
CA GLY A 641 10.13 16.25 -1.34
C GLY A 641 10.02 17.72 -1.76
N LEU A 642 10.62 18.02 -2.91
CA LEU A 642 10.84 19.35 -3.48
C LEU A 642 9.62 19.91 -4.22
N ALA A 643 8.84 19.05 -4.87
CA ALA A 643 7.68 19.44 -5.67
C ALA A 643 6.66 18.30 -5.73
N THR A 644 5.38 18.63 -5.86
CA THR A 644 4.33 17.69 -6.32
C THR A 644 4.45 17.48 -7.83
N ILE A 645 4.12 16.28 -8.30
CA ILE A 645 4.18 15.92 -9.73
C ILE A 645 2.76 15.68 -10.21
N ASN A 646 2.17 16.71 -10.83
CA ASN A 646 0.97 16.54 -11.65
C ASN A 646 1.34 15.71 -12.91
N GLU A 647 0.34 15.09 -13.55
CA GLU A 647 0.55 14.15 -14.68
C GLU A 647 1.24 14.77 -15.92
N GLU A 648 1.36 16.10 -15.99
CA GLU A 648 2.13 16.83 -17.00
C GLU A 648 3.65 16.62 -16.85
N GLY A 649 4.16 15.52 -17.42
CA GLY A 649 5.57 15.09 -17.37
C GLY A 649 6.65 16.06 -17.89
N TYR A 650 6.31 17.29 -18.28
CA TYR A 650 7.27 18.33 -18.66
C TYR A 650 8.16 18.76 -17.47
N LEU A 651 7.60 18.87 -16.26
CA LEU A 651 8.38 19.20 -15.06
C LEU A 651 9.45 18.13 -14.78
N LEU A 652 9.09 16.85 -14.92
CA LEU A 652 10.01 15.73 -14.71
C LEU A 652 11.15 15.72 -15.75
N LEU A 653 10.89 16.11 -17.00
CA LEU A 653 11.92 16.29 -18.03
C LEU A 653 12.94 17.38 -17.64
N LEU A 654 12.47 18.52 -17.14
CA LEU A 654 13.34 19.62 -16.72
C LEU A 654 14.20 19.23 -15.50
N TRP A 655 13.60 18.65 -14.47
CA TRP A 655 14.31 18.22 -13.26
C TRP A 655 15.32 17.09 -13.50
N THR A 656 15.07 16.16 -14.43
CA THR A 656 16.01 15.06 -14.72
C THR A 656 17.14 15.41 -15.69
N SER A 657 16.96 16.44 -16.55
CA SER A 657 17.97 16.85 -17.54
C SER A 657 18.89 17.99 -17.06
N LEU A 658 18.42 18.86 -16.17
CA LEU A 658 19.23 19.98 -15.67
C LEU A 658 20.49 19.55 -14.88
N PRO A 659 20.44 18.53 -13.97
CA PRO A 659 21.63 18.03 -13.28
C PRO A 659 22.64 17.39 -14.22
N THR A 660 22.19 16.61 -15.22
CA THR A 660 23.10 15.96 -16.17
C THR A 660 23.74 16.97 -17.11
N LEU A 661 23.04 18.04 -17.50
CA LEU A 661 23.62 19.17 -18.24
C LEU A 661 24.69 19.90 -17.41
N ALA A 662 24.43 20.18 -16.13
CA ALA A 662 25.39 20.81 -15.24
C ALA A 662 26.65 19.94 -15.03
N MET A 663 26.47 18.64 -14.78
CA MET A 663 27.60 17.70 -14.65
C MET A 663 28.36 17.51 -15.97
N LEU A 664 27.68 17.57 -17.13
CA LEU A 664 28.33 17.57 -18.43
C LEU A 664 29.22 18.81 -18.61
N SER A 665 28.77 20.00 -18.19
CA SER A 665 29.60 21.21 -18.21
C SER A 665 30.85 21.09 -17.34
N VAL A 666 30.74 20.49 -16.14
CA VAL A 666 31.89 20.16 -15.28
C VAL A 666 32.84 19.19 -15.98
N SER A 667 32.31 18.10 -16.55
CA SER A 667 33.10 17.06 -17.21
C SER A 667 33.83 17.57 -18.47
N LEU A 668 33.19 18.43 -19.26
CA LEU A 668 33.80 19.10 -20.41
C LEU A 668 34.94 20.04 -20.01
N TYR A 669 34.78 20.82 -18.93
CA TYR A 669 35.86 21.68 -18.43
C TYR A 669 37.07 20.86 -17.99
N ILE A 670 36.88 19.83 -17.15
CA ILE A 670 37.98 19.00 -16.66
C ILE A 670 38.66 18.25 -17.81
N SER A 671 37.90 17.71 -18.76
CA SER A 671 38.45 17.10 -19.98
C SER A 671 39.30 18.09 -20.79
N SER A 672 38.86 19.34 -20.93
CA SER A 672 39.63 20.39 -21.61
C SER A 672 40.93 20.74 -20.85
N THR A 673 40.91 20.73 -19.51
CA THR A 673 42.16 20.89 -18.74
C THR A 673 43.12 19.71 -18.91
N ASP A 674 42.62 18.46 -18.98
CA ASP A 674 43.45 17.27 -19.18
C ASP A 674 44.15 17.29 -20.56
N THR A 675 43.41 17.55 -21.64
CA THR A 675 43.99 17.68 -22.99
C THR A 675 45.08 18.76 -23.02
N ALA A 676 44.80 19.96 -22.52
CA ALA A 676 45.78 21.05 -22.51
C ALA A 676 47.02 20.77 -21.64
N ILE A 677 46.86 20.04 -20.52
CA ILE A 677 47.96 19.59 -19.66
C ILE A 677 48.80 18.50 -20.36
N ARG A 678 48.17 17.59 -21.10
CA ARG A 678 48.84 16.51 -21.83
C ARG A 678 49.59 17.01 -23.06
N ASP A 679 49.00 17.92 -23.84
CA ASP A 679 49.63 18.49 -25.04
C ASP A 679 50.94 19.24 -24.70
N LEU A 680 50.96 19.99 -23.60
CA LEU A 680 52.14 20.73 -23.14
C LEU A 680 53.13 19.86 -22.31
N SER A 681 52.77 18.65 -21.90
CA SER A 681 53.57 17.83 -20.97
C SER A 681 54.92 17.37 -21.54
N THR A 682 55.01 17.16 -22.85
CA THR A 682 56.23 16.75 -23.56
C THR A 682 57.21 17.93 -23.65
N LEU A 683 56.74 19.10 -24.09
CA LEU A 683 57.53 20.35 -24.13
C LEU A 683 57.98 20.78 -22.72
N SER A 684 57.11 20.64 -21.72
CA SER A 684 57.44 20.93 -20.32
C SER A 684 58.56 20.02 -19.83
N SER A 685 58.46 18.71 -20.09
CA SER A 685 59.51 17.74 -19.79
C SER A 685 60.84 18.08 -20.49
N LEU A 686 60.81 18.41 -21.79
CA LEU A 686 61.98 18.82 -22.58
C LEU A 686 62.64 20.11 -22.09
N SER A 687 61.90 21.00 -21.40
CA SER A 687 62.47 22.23 -20.85
C SER A 687 63.17 21.99 -19.51
N LEU A 688 62.55 21.16 -18.66
CA LEU A 688 62.99 20.91 -17.29
C LEU A 688 64.13 19.89 -17.21
N ARG A 689 64.14 18.85 -18.06
CA ARG A 689 65.16 17.79 -18.08
C ARG A 689 65.67 17.49 -19.50
N SER A 690 66.83 16.86 -19.58
CA SER A 690 67.31 16.21 -20.80
C SER A 690 66.48 14.94 -21.06
N CYS A 691 65.98 14.78 -22.29
CA CYS A 691 65.16 13.65 -22.73
C CYS A 691 65.92 12.75 -23.71
N ASN A 692 65.47 11.51 -23.88
CA ASN A 692 65.99 10.58 -24.89
C ASN A 692 65.12 10.58 -26.16
N SER A 693 65.60 9.95 -27.23
CA SER A 693 64.81 9.59 -28.42
C SER A 693 63.46 8.93 -28.06
N ARG A 694 63.48 7.97 -27.13
CA ARG A 694 62.27 7.30 -26.59
C ARG A 694 61.29 8.21 -25.84
N ASP A 695 61.72 9.39 -25.35
CA ASP A 695 60.83 10.38 -24.74
C ASP A 695 60.25 11.34 -25.81
N LEU A 696 60.99 11.61 -26.89
CA LEU A 696 60.53 12.43 -28.03
C LEU A 696 59.46 11.73 -28.88
N ASP A 697 59.51 10.41 -28.95
CA ASP A 697 58.56 9.57 -29.69
C ASP A 697 57.32 9.15 -28.86
N ILE A 698 57.09 9.77 -27.70
CA ILE A 698 55.92 9.52 -26.84
C ILE A 698 54.97 10.72 -26.87
N SER A 699 53.82 10.51 -27.52
CA SER A 699 52.69 11.44 -27.51
C SER A 699 51.69 11.05 -26.41
N LEU A 700 51.74 11.71 -25.24
CA LEU A 700 50.80 11.43 -24.13
C LEU A 700 49.34 11.80 -24.46
N SER A 701 49.13 12.75 -25.37
CA SER A 701 47.80 13.06 -25.92
C SER A 701 47.33 12.02 -26.94
N ASP A 702 48.23 11.27 -27.59
CA ASP A 702 47.86 10.12 -28.45
C ASP A 702 47.74 8.80 -27.67
N MET A 703 47.22 8.85 -26.45
CA MET A 703 46.93 7.67 -25.64
C MET A 703 45.50 7.67 -25.12
N ILE A 704 44.89 6.48 -25.07
CA ILE A 704 43.64 6.24 -24.31
C ILE A 704 43.92 6.52 -22.83
N GLY A 705 42.97 7.14 -22.11
CA GLY A 705 43.22 7.74 -20.80
C GLY A 705 43.87 6.82 -19.75
N PHE A 706 43.48 5.55 -19.69
CA PHE A 706 44.12 4.58 -18.79
C PHE A 706 45.59 4.28 -19.15
N ARG A 707 45.93 4.26 -20.44
CA ARG A 707 47.33 4.13 -20.92
C ARG A 707 48.11 5.41 -20.65
N ALA A 708 47.51 6.58 -20.85
CA ALA A 708 48.11 7.88 -20.50
C ALA A 708 48.39 7.98 -18.99
N LEU A 709 47.47 7.52 -18.14
CA LEU A 709 47.63 7.47 -16.68
C LEU A 709 48.80 6.55 -16.28
N TYR A 710 48.83 5.31 -16.81
CA TYR A 710 49.93 4.37 -16.56
C TYR A 710 51.30 4.91 -16.99
N HIS A 711 51.39 5.49 -18.20
CA HIS A 711 52.64 6.06 -18.70
C HIS A 711 53.05 7.33 -17.93
N SER A 712 52.12 8.23 -17.58
CA SER A 712 52.46 9.45 -16.81
C SER A 712 52.92 9.14 -15.38
N ILE A 713 52.37 8.10 -14.72
CA ILE A 713 52.89 7.56 -13.46
C ILE A 713 54.33 7.05 -13.65
N LYS A 714 54.56 6.22 -14.68
CA LYS A 714 55.90 5.67 -15.00
C LYS A 714 56.93 6.75 -15.34
N LEU A 715 56.53 7.82 -16.03
CA LEU A 715 57.38 8.96 -16.41
C LEU A 715 57.51 10.02 -15.30
N LYS A 716 56.82 9.83 -14.16
CA LYS A 716 56.76 10.72 -12.98
C LYS A 716 56.21 12.13 -13.26
N VAL A 717 55.31 12.26 -14.24
CA VAL A 717 54.68 13.53 -14.62
C VAL A 717 53.38 13.72 -13.82
N TYR A 718 53.52 13.97 -12.51
CA TYR A 718 52.41 13.91 -11.55
C TYR A 718 51.20 14.79 -11.91
N SER A 719 51.41 15.95 -12.52
CA SER A 719 50.32 16.85 -12.95
C SER A 719 49.42 16.20 -14.00
N VAL A 720 49.98 15.43 -14.94
CA VAL A 720 49.22 14.63 -15.91
C VAL A 720 48.51 13.46 -15.21
N THR A 721 49.15 12.83 -14.21
CA THR A 721 48.50 11.75 -13.46
C THR A 721 47.23 12.22 -12.74
N LEU A 722 47.25 13.45 -12.21
CA LEU A 722 46.12 14.03 -11.49
C LEU A 722 45.04 14.55 -12.44
N SER A 723 45.39 15.24 -13.53
CA SER A 723 44.40 15.66 -14.53
C SER A 723 43.69 14.46 -15.15
N GLN A 724 44.45 13.41 -15.48
CA GLN A 724 43.90 12.23 -16.13
C GLN A 724 43.00 11.42 -15.19
N LEU A 725 43.36 11.30 -13.92
CA LEU A 725 42.53 10.68 -12.89
C LEU A 725 41.24 11.48 -12.65
N LEU A 726 41.34 12.82 -12.58
CA LEU A 726 40.16 13.67 -12.37
C LEU A 726 39.20 13.58 -13.57
N ALA A 727 39.75 13.55 -14.80
CA ALA A 727 38.96 13.35 -16.01
C ALA A 727 38.28 11.97 -16.07
N THR A 728 38.93 10.87 -15.65
CA THR A 728 38.27 9.56 -15.62
C THR A 728 37.15 9.48 -14.58
N ILE A 729 37.29 10.14 -13.43
CA ILE A 729 36.21 10.26 -12.44
C ILE A 729 35.05 11.11 -13.00
N CYS A 730 35.36 12.24 -13.67
CA CYS A 730 34.36 13.10 -14.29
C CYS A 730 33.57 12.45 -15.44
N GLY A 731 34.07 11.35 -16.03
CA GLY A 731 33.36 10.58 -17.05
C GLY A 731 32.06 9.93 -16.57
N PHE A 732 31.92 9.68 -15.25
CA PHE A 732 30.73 9.09 -14.63
C PHE A 732 29.83 10.13 -13.94
N LEU A 733 30.20 11.41 -13.96
CA LEU A 733 29.47 12.46 -13.23
C LEU A 733 28.04 12.65 -13.77
N THR A 734 27.85 12.48 -15.08
CA THR A 734 26.54 12.57 -15.76
C THR A 734 25.65 11.35 -15.50
N THR A 735 26.20 10.15 -15.34
CA THR A 735 25.40 8.93 -15.08
C THR A 735 24.88 8.89 -13.66
N ILE A 736 25.65 9.38 -12.69
CA ILE A 736 25.22 9.53 -11.29
C ILE A 736 24.15 10.63 -11.19
N ALA A 737 24.29 11.73 -11.93
CA ALA A 737 23.28 12.80 -11.95
C ALA A 737 21.96 12.42 -12.61
N ALA A 738 21.93 11.41 -13.49
CA ALA A 738 20.70 10.85 -14.07
C ALA A 738 19.76 10.20 -13.03
N VAL A 739 20.28 9.95 -11.82
CA VAL A 739 19.67 9.22 -10.71
C VAL A 739 19.39 10.15 -9.51
N LEU A 740 19.71 11.46 -9.64
CA LEU A 740 19.66 12.42 -8.53
C LEU A 740 18.25 12.68 -7.97
N PHE A 741 17.22 12.71 -8.83
CA PHE A 741 15.83 12.97 -8.43
C PHE A 741 14.91 11.80 -8.79
N THR A 742 14.06 11.41 -7.83
CA THR A 742 13.12 10.30 -7.92
C THR A 742 11.73 10.68 -7.44
N THR A 743 10.77 9.78 -7.64
CA THR A 743 9.34 9.98 -7.33
C THR A 743 8.92 8.98 -6.26
N GLU A 744 8.37 9.47 -5.15
CA GLU A 744 7.97 8.66 -4.00
C GLU A 744 6.61 9.13 -3.48
N LEU A 745 5.84 8.24 -2.84
CA LEU A 745 4.62 8.62 -2.13
C LEU A 745 5.01 9.25 -0.79
N ALA A 746 4.56 10.47 -0.56
CA ALA A 746 4.80 11.19 0.69
C ALA A 746 3.45 11.64 1.26
N PRO A 747 3.00 11.08 2.40
CA PRO A 747 1.66 11.32 2.93
C PRO A 747 1.54 12.76 3.43
N GLU A 748 0.68 13.56 2.78
CA GLU A 748 0.46 14.94 3.19
C GLU A 748 -0.52 14.96 4.36
N THR A 749 -0.05 15.46 5.51
CA THR A 749 -0.86 15.56 6.73
C THR A 749 -1.40 16.98 6.88
N THR A 750 -2.71 17.14 6.71
CA THR A 750 -3.39 18.44 6.83
C THR A 750 -4.31 18.46 8.05
N SER A 751 -4.30 19.57 8.79
CA SER A 751 -5.20 19.79 9.92
C SER A 751 -6.50 20.45 9.46
N ILE A 752 -7.62 19.74 9.60
CA ILE A 752 -8.97 20.24 9.36
C ILE A 752 -9.71 20.51 10.68
N GLN A 753 -10.89 21.14 10.58
CA GLN A 753 -11.77 21.43 11.70
C GLN A 753 -13.19 20.96 11.41
N PHE A 754 -13.64 19.94 12.15
CA PHE A 754 -15.03 19.49 12.15
C PHE A 754 -15.88 20.40 13.04
N GLN A 755 -17.13 20.62 12.63
CA GLN A 755 -18.15 21.25 13.47
C GLN A 755 -18.99 20.16 14.14
N GLN A 756 -19.28 20.32 15.43
CA GLN A 756 -20.08 19.36 16.20
C GLN A 756 -21.56 19.78 16.17
N GLU A 757 -22.43 18.95 15.59
CA GLU A 757 -23.84 19.29 15.33
C GLU A 757 -24.82 18.80 16.40
N SER A 758 -24.39 17.89 17.29
CA SER A 758 -25.24 17.37 18.36
C SER A 758 -24.55 17.28 19.72
N TRP A 759 -25.37 17.25 20.76
CA TRP A 759 -25.02 17.09 22.16
C TRP A 759 -26.03 16.15 22.84
N PHE A 760 -25.78 15.77 24.10
CA PHE A 760 -26.64 14.84 24.84
C PHE A 760 -27.39 15.57 25.96
N GLY A 761 -28.70 15.36 25.99
CA GLY A 761 -29.63 15.98 26.92
C GLY A 761 -30.90 15.16 27.01
N SER A 762 -31.90 15.64 27.75
CA SER A 762 -33.18 14.96 27.90
C SER A 762 -34.32 15.72 27.23
N ARG A 763 -35.14 14.99 26.47
CA ARG A 763 -36.33 15.51 25.75
C ARG A 763 -37.52 15.62 26.71
N PRO A 764 -38.32 16.71 26.69
CA PRO A 764 -39.52 16.81 27.50
C PRO A 764 -40.69 16.04 26.88
N GLY A 765 -41.38 15.21 27.67
CA GLY A 765 -42.70 14.67 27.30
C GLY A 765 -42.75 13.28 26.65
N GLN A 766 -41.68 12.46 26.74
CA GLN A 766 -41.78 11.03 26.42
C GLN A 766 -42.61 10.30 27.49
N THR A 767 -43.90 10.12 27.20
CA THR A 767 -44.79 9.12 27.81
C THR A 767 -44.98 7.99 26.80
N ASN A 768 -44.79 6.74 27.24
CA ASN A 768 -44.81 5.50 26.45
C ASN A 768 -45.64 5.61 25.15
N SER A 769 -44.96 5.72 24.00
CA SER A 769 -45.55 5.48 22.68
C SER A 769 -45.13 4.10 22.15
N ASP A 770 -45.91 3.52 21.25
CA ASP A 770 -45.60 2.23 20.62
C ASP A 770 -44.27 2.27 19.84
N ASP A 771 -43.82 3.45 19.38
CA ASP A 771 -42.50 3.64 18.78
C ASP A 771 -41.36 3.32 19.78
N GLN A 772 -41.50 3.76 21.04
CA GLN A 772 -40.52 3.47 22.10
C GLN A 772 -40.49 1.98 22.47
N LEU A 773 -41.57 1.26 22.18
CA LEU A 773 -41.74 -0.18 22.35
C LEU A 773 -40.95 -0.94 21.27
N ALA A 774 -41.22 -0.63 20.00
CA ALA A 774 -40.52 -1.22 18.84
C ALA A 774 -39.01 -0.96 18.89
N THR A 775 -38.62 0.30 19.16
CA THR A 775 -37.20 0.70 19.31
C THR A 775 -36.45 -0.17 20.32
N ARG A 776 -37.11 -0.59 21.41
CA ARG A 776 -36.49 -1.44 22.45
C ARG A 776 -36.37 -2.90 22.02
N GLN A 777 -37.34 -3.42 21.28
CA GLN A 777 -37.29 -4.78 20.73
C GLN A 777 -36.19 -4.91 19.66
N ASP A 778 -36.07 -3.94 18.76
CA ASP A 778 -35.05 -3.96 17.70
C ASP A 778 -33.63 -3.73 18.25
N LEU A 779 -33.46 -2.95 19.34
CA LEU A 779 -32.19 -2.93 20.09
C LEU A 779 -31.89 -4.24 20.82
N SER A 780 -32.92 -5.00 21.21
CA SER A 780 -32.75 -6.23 21.98
C SER A 780 -32.13 -7.36 21.15
N SER A 781 -32.49 -7.49 19.87
CA SER A 781 -31.94 -8.54 19.00
C SER A 781 -30.48 -8.33 18.63
N LEU A 782 -30.04 -7.07 18.61
CA LEU A 782 -28.63 -6.74 18.47
C LEU A 782 -27.81 -7.44 19.57
N LEU A 783 -28.30 -7.56 20.82
CA LEU A 783 -27.56 -8.27 21.86
C LEU A 783 -27.40 -9.78 21.62
N LEU A 784 -28.43 -10.47 21.06
CA LEU A 784 -28.31 -11.89 20.71
C LEU A 784 -27.23 -12.11 19.66
N VAL A 785 -27.22 -11.24 18.66
CA VAL A 785 -26.53 -11.52 17.39
C VAL A 785 -25.20 -10.79 17.27
N TRP A 786 -24.96 -9.69 17.99
CA TRP A 786 -23.69 -8.95 18.01
C TRP A 786 -22.45 -9.81 18.30
N ARG A 787 -22.62 -10.86 19.13
CA ARG A 787 -21.54 -11.77 19.51
C ARG A 787 -21.44 -13.00 18.58
N LEU A 788 -22.48 -13.28 17.80
CA LEU A 788 -22.56 -14.38 16.84
C LEU A 788 -22.22 -13.94 15.41
N SER A 789 -22.43 -12.67 15.06
CA SER A 789 -22.05 -12.08 13.78
C SER A 789 -21.43 -10.69 13.97
N ASN A 790 -20.47 -10.37 13.11
CA ASN A 790 -19.68 -9.15 13.17
C ASN A 790 -20.46 -7.99 12.50
N LEU A 791 -21.57 -7.58 13.13
CA LEU A 791 -22.41 -6.45 12.74
C LEU A 791 -21.62 -5.12 12.76
N THR A 792 -22.12 -4.11 12.04
CA THR A 792 -21.64 -2.72 12.21
C THR A 792 -22.41 -2.04 13.34
N TYR A 793 -21.84 -1.02 13.99
CA TYR A 793 -22.56 -0.27 15.02
C TYR A 793 -23.47 0.80 14.38
N PRO A 794 -24.61 1.16 15.00
CA PRO A 794 -25.40 2.33 14.63
C PRO A 794 -24.57 3.60 14.53
N GLN A 795 -24.97 4.51 13.63
CA GLN A 795 -24.20 5.71 13.31
C GLN A 795 -23.90 6.54 14.57
N HIS A 796 -22.66 7.05 14.64
CA HIS A 796 -22.09 7.78 15.77
C HIS A 796 -21.98 6.98 17.11
N THR A 797 -21.96 5.65 17.09
CA THR A 797 -21.64 4.82 18.27
C THR A 797 -20.55 3.78 17.99
N HIS A 798 -19.93 3.26 19.05
CA HIS A 798 -19.08 2.07 19.00
C HIS A 798 -18.99 1.40 20.38
N ALA A 799 -19.48 0.17 20.50
CA ALA A 799 -19.57 -0.56 21.77
C ALA A 799 -20.33 0.23 22.85
N ASP A 800 -19.65 0.65 23.91
CA ASP A 800 -20.17 1.49 25.00
C ASP A 800 -19.86 2.99 24.83
N LEU A 801 -19.35 3.39 23.66
CA LEU A 801 -19.07 4.79 23.30
C LEU A 801 -20.19 5.38 22.45
N LEU A 802 -20.66 6.55 22.85
CA LEU A 802 -21.61 7.39 22.15
C LEU A 802 -20.91 8.70 21.74
N PHE A 803 -20.74 8.92 20.43
CA PHE A 803 -20.02 10.06 19.87
C PHE A 803 -20.99 11.19 19.45
N PRO A 804 -20.57 12.46 19.53
CA PRO A 804 -21.29 13.55 18.87
C PRO A 804 -21.28 13.39 17.35
N ALA A 805 -22.36 13.81 16.69
CA ALA A 805 -22.40 13.92 15.23
C ALA A 805 -21.54 15.11 14.77
N LEU A 806 -20.79 14.93 13.69
CA LEU A 806 -19.83 15.89 13.16
C LEU A 806 -20.10 16.17 11.69
N SER A 807 -19.93 17.43 11.27
CA SER A 807 -20.02 17.84 9.86
C SER A 807 -18.78 18.61 9.41
N ILE A 808 -18.62 18.68 8.09
CA ILE A 808 -17.54 19.39 7.39
C ILE A 808 -18.15 20.24 6.26
N ASN A 809 -17.60 21.44 6.05
CA ASN A 809 -18.05 22.37 4.99
C ASN A 809 -17.18 22.30 3.72
N ASP A 810 -16.35 21.26 3.57
CA ASP A 810 -15.30 21.17 2.56
C ASP A 810 -15.39 19.79 1.88
N THR A 811 -15.59 19.77 0.56
CA THR A 811 -16.11 18.60 -0.19
C THR A 811 -15.08 17.84 -1.02
N ASP A 812 -13.93 18.44 -1.29
CA ASP A 812 -13.03 18.02 -2.37
C ASP A 812 -12.01 16.96 -1.89
N TRP A 813 -12.50 15.87 -1.30
CA TRP A 813 -11.68 14.80 -0.70
C TRP A 813 -11.62 13.54 -1.59
N ASN A 814 -10.40 13.10 -1.92
CA ASN A 814 -10.16 11.85 -2.63
C ASN A 814 -10.37 10.64 -1.72
N ALA A 815 -10.93 9.54 -2.24
CA ALA A 815 -11.17 8.30 -1.49
C ALA A 815 -9.91 7.64 -0.86
N ASN A 816 -8.69 8.06 -1.26
CA ASN A 816 -7.42 7.62 -0.69
C ASN A 816 -7.06 8.32 0.65
N THR A 817 -7.89 9.23 1.17
CA THR A 817 -7.63 9.94 2.44
C THR A 817 -8.09 9.15 3.66
N SER A 818 -7.20 8.99 4.66
CA SER A 818 -7.58 8.48 5.99
C SER A 818 -7.64 9.62 7.01
N ILE A 819 -8.75 9.74 7.73
CA ILE A 819 -8.98 10.81 8.71
C ILE A 819 -8.73 10.25 10.11
N GLN A 820 -7.91 10.94 10.91
CA GLN A 820 -7.71 10.65 12.34
C GLN A 820 -8.16 11.86 13.16
N VAL A 821 -8.98 11.61 14.19
CA VAL A 821 -9.58 12.66 15.01
C VAL A 821 -9.67 12.23 16.48
N ARG A 822 -9.54 13.18 17.38
CA ARG A 822 -9.67 12.98 18.83
C ARG A 822 -10.99 13.57 19.30
N ILE A 823 -11.97 12.71 19.62
CA ILE A 823 -13.36 13.10 19.93
C ILE A 823 -13.68 12.77 21.39
N PRO A 824 -14.37 13.64 22.15
CA PRO A 824 -14.98 13.26 23.41
C PRO A 824 -16.21 12.36 23.18
N ALA A 825 -16.24 11.20 23.81
CA ALA A 825 -17.35 10.25 23.77
C ALA A 825 -18.04 10.16 25.14
N ALA A 826 -19.37 10.03 25.13
CA ALA A 826 -20.14 9.67 26.31
C ALA A 826 -20.10 8.14 26.51
N LYS A 827 -19.91 7.72 27.76
CA LYS A 827 -19.84 6.31 28.16
C LYS A 827 -20.40 6.12 29.56
N ILE A 828 -21.00 4.97 29.86
CA ILE A 828 -21.34 4.61 31.24
C ILE A 828 -20.06 4.21 32.00
N GLN A 829 -19.82 4.87 33.13
CA GLN A 829 -18.85 4.44 34.12
C GLN A 829 -19.57 3.72 35.27
N PRO A 830 -19.39 2.40 35.42
CA PRO A 830 -19.83 1.68 36.62
C PRO A 830 -18.96 2.01 37.83
N LYS A 831 -19.58 1.97 39.01
CA LYS A 831 -18.94 1.98 40.33
C LYS A 831 -19.61 0.89 41.18
N CYS A 832 -18.97 -0.26 41.31
CA CYS A 832 -19.53 -1.42 41.98
C CYS A 832 -18.84 -1.73 43.30
N VAL A 833 -19.62 -2.27 44.24
CA VAL A 833 -19.17 -2.73 45.54
C VAL A 833 -19.82 -4.09 45.82
N GLN A 834 -19.02 -5.07 46.18
CA GLN A 834 -19.51 -6.35 46.70
C GLN A 834 -20.14 -6.10 48.07
N LEU A 835 -21.38 -6.56 48.26
CA LEU A 835 -22.07 -6.47 49.55
C LEU A 835 -21.60 -7.58 50.48
N SER A 836 -21.67 -7.33 51.78
CA SER A 836 -21.32 -8.30 52.82
C SER A 836 -22.55 -9.07 53.30
N ASP A 837 -22.31 -10.21 53.97
CA ASP A 837 -23.36 -11.05 54.58
C ASP A 837 -24.18 -10.34 55.68
N ALA A 838 -23.85 -9.09 56.00
CA ALA A 838 -24.62 -8.22 56.91
C ALA A 838 -25.61 -7.29 56.17
N ASP A 839 -25.49 -7.15 54.84
CA ASP A 839 -26.29 -6.24 54.00
C ASP A 839 -27.52 -6.94 53.37
N PHE A 840 -27.53 -8.28 53.36
CA PHE A 840 -28.60 -9.14 52.86
C PHE A 840 -28.83 -10.36 53.77
N GLU A 841 -30.04 -10.92 53.73
CA GLU A 841 -30.47 -12.11 54.47
C GLU A 841 -31.00 -13.14 53.46
N THR A 842 -30.39 -14.32 53.38
CA THR A 842 -30.89 -15.44 52.56
C THR A 842 -31.80 -16.33 53.40
N SER A 843 -32.89 -16.79 52.82
CA SER A 843 -33.85 -17.69 53.49
C SER A 843 -34.42 -18.71 52.52
N ILE A 844 -34.67 -19.93 53.00
CA ILE A 844 -35.32 -20.99 52.23
C ILE A 844 -36.80 -21.03 52.65
N GLY A 845 -37.69 -20.93 51.68
CA GLY A 845 -39.14 -21.06 51.84
C GLY A 845 -39.72 -22.01 50.79
N ASN A 846 -41.04 -22.23 50.83
CA ASN A 846 -41.73 -23.02 49.81
C ASN A 846 -42.55 -22.10 48.91
N THR A 847 -42.60 -22.43 47.62
CA THR A 847 -43.47 -21.80 46.62
C THR A 847 -44.95 -22.08 46.91
N SER A 848 -45.85 -21.40 46.19
CA SER A 848 -47.28 -21.72 46.17
C SER A 848 -47.61 -23.12 45.66
N GLU A 849 -46.66 -23.78 44.98
CA GLU A 849 -46.80 -25.13 44.42
C GLU A 849 -46.31 -26.20 45.39
N GLY A 850 -45.39 -25.86 46.30
CA GLY A 850 -44.87 -26.71 47.37
C GLY A 850 -43.36 -26.96 47.29
N THR A 851 -42.72 -26.65 46.16
CA THR A 851 -41.27 -26.78 45.94
C THR A 851 -40.48 -25.81 46.84
N PRO A 852 -39.25 -26.18 47.29
CA PRO A 852 -38.39 -25.27 48.01
C PRO A 852 -37.76 -24.24 47.07
N ALA A 853 -37.56 -23.04 47.60
CA ALA A 853 -37.10 -21.87 46.86
C ALA A 853 -36.28 -20.93 47.77
N VAL A 854 -35.33 -20.21 47.18
CA VAL A 854 -34.57 -19.18 47.88
C VAL A 854 -35.31 -17.85 47.80
N VAL A 855 -35.38 -17.15 48.92
CA VAL A 855 -35.80 -15.74 49.01
C VAL A 855 -34.63 -14.94 49.57
N ILE A 856 -34.14 -14.00 48.77
CA ILE A 856 -33.10 -13.06 49.17
C ILE A 856 -33.80 -11.80 49.67
N ARG A 857 -33.43 -11.35 50.87
CA ARG A 857 -33.95 -10.12 51.46
C ARG A 857 -32.83 -9.10 51.55
N GLN A 858 -33.02 -7.94 50.92
CA GLN A 858 -32.04 -6.86 50.92
C GLN A 858 -32.60 -5.63 51.64
N SER A 859 -31.72 -4.85 52.27
CA SER A 859 -32.07 -3.53 52.79
C SER A 859 -31.42 -2.37 52.01
N PHE A 860 -32.14 -1.26 51.93
CA PHE A 860 -31.71 -0.02 51.28
C PHE A 860 -32.31 1.21 51.98
N THR A 861 -31.79 2.40 51.68
CA THR A 861 -32.19 3.64 52.36
C THR A 861 -32.91 4.57 51.39
N CYS A 862 -34.22 4.68 51.54
CA CYS A 862 -35.04 5.59 50.74
C CYS A 862 -34.51 7.05 50.83
N PRO A 863 -34.70 7.90 49.80
CA PRO A 863 -34.25 9.30 49.80
C PRO A 863 -34.75 10.18 50.95
N ASN A 864 -35.79 9.73 51.67
CA ASN A 864 -36.32 10.35 52.89
C ASN A 864 -35.59 9.94 54.18
N GLY A 865 -34.54 9.12 54.09
CA GLY A 865 -33.74 8.60 55.21
C GLY A 865 -34.36 7.39 55.93
N SER A 866 -35.47 6.83 55.45
CA SER A 866 -36.04 5.60 56.02
C SER A 866 -35.40 4.35 55.39
N ILE A 867 -35.02 3.39 56.24
CA ILE A 867 -34.53 2.08 55.79
C ILE A 867 -35.74 1.20 55.47
N LYS A 868 -35.69 0.52 54.32
CA LYS A 868 -36.69 -0.46 53.90
C LYS A 868 -36.01 -1.77 53.52
N SER A 869 -36.70 -2.88 53.79
CA SER A 869 -36.28 -4.22 53.35
C SER A 869 -37.26 -4.72 52.30
N VAL A 870 -36.76 -5.13 51.13
CA VAL A 870 -37.56 -5.77 50.09
C VAL A 870 -37.05 -7.21 49.92
N ASN A 871 -37.99 -8.13 49.74
CA ASN A 871 -37.69 -9.53 49.43
C ASN A 871 -37.72 -9.71 47.91
N THR A 872 -36.90 -10.61 47.37
CA THR A 872 -37.07 -11.11 46.00
C THR A 872 -38.38 -11.90 45.86
N ASN A 873 -38.73 -12.20 44.62
CA ASN A 873 -39.57 -13.36 44.30
C ASN A 873 -38.92 -14.66 44.81
N TYR A 874 -39.71 -15.74 44.86
CA TYR A 874 -39.23 -17.07 45.20
C TYR A 874 -38.44 -17.67 44.03
N ILE A 875 -37.12 -17.81 44.18
CA ILE A 875 -36.24 -18.43 43.18
C ILE A 875 -36.34 -19.96 43.38
N SER A 876 -37.06 -20.66 42.51
CA SER A 876 -37.26 -22.13 42.63
C SER A 876 -35.92 -22.88 42.53
N LEU A 877 -35.71 -23.83 43.45
CA LEU A 877 -34.54 -24.73 43.43
C LEU A 877 -34.80 -26.04 42.65
N TYR A 878 -36.03 -26.25 42.17
CA TYR A 878 -36.42 -27.42 41.38
C TYR A 878 -37.21 -27.01 40.13
N GLU A 879 -37.12 -27.81 39.08
CA GLU A 879 -37.95 -27.66 37.88
C GLU A 879 -39.42 -28.03 38.17
N SER A 880 -40.36 -27.11 37.93
CA SER A 880 -41.79 -27.35 38.17
C SER A 880 -42.42 -28.09 36.98
N THR A 881 -42.52 -29.41 37.11
CA THR A 881 -43.25 -30.34 36.22
C THR A 881 -44.65 -30.66 36.75
N GLY A 882 -44.88 -30.46 38.05
CA GLY A 882 -46.04 -30.94 38.78
C GLY A 882 -45.86 -30.79 40.30
N LYS A 883 -46.85 -31.29 41.05
CA LYS A 883 -47.02 -30.91 42.47
C LYS A 883 -46.25 -31.73 43.51
N ASP A 884 -45.54 -32.77 43.09
CA ASP A 884 -44.92 -33.78 43.99
C ASP A 884 -43.57 -34.31 43.44
N ASP A 885 -42.78 -33.49 42.71
CA ASP A 885 -41.67 -33.98 41.85
C ASP A 885 -40.28 -33.40 42.17
N ALA A 886 -39.95 -33.23 43.46
CA ALA A 886 -38.60 -32.84 43.91
C ALA A 886 -37.64 -34.04 43.89
N THR A 887 -37.02 -34.29 42.73
CA THR A 887 -36.10 -35.41 42.47
C THR A 887 -34.68 -34.91 42.14
N GLU A 888 -33.65 -35.76 42.28
CA GLU A 888 -32.26 -35.41 41.94
C GLU A 888 -32.07 -35.04 40.45
N GLU A 889 -32.95 -35.49 39.55
CA GLU A 889 -32.91 -35.15 38.12
C GLU A 889 -33.51 -33.75 37.83
N ASN A 890 -34.31 -33.20 38.75
CA ASN A 890 -35.00 -31.91 38.62
C ASN A 890 -34.30 -30.77 39.39
N GLU A 891 -33.10 -30.98 39.96
CA GLU A 891 -32.37 -30.01 40.78
C GLU A 891 -31.79 -28.84 39.97
N LEU A 892 -31.99 -27.61 40.46
CA LEU A 892 -31.47 -26.37 39.86
C LEU A 892 -30.32 -25.80 40.72
N PRO A 893 -29.06 -26.25 40.53
CA PRO A 893 -27.95 -25.87 41.42
C PRO A 893 -27.38 -24.48 41.19
N TYR A 894 -27.72 -23.77 40.10
CA TYR A 894 -27.23 -22.41 39.84
C TYR A 894 -28.35 -21.40 39.95
N ILE A 895 -28.08 -20.26 40.57
CA ILE A 895 -29.02 -19.13 40.64
C ILE A 895 -28.36 -17.83 40.14
N ALA A 896 -29.18 -16.99 39.52
CA ALA A 896 -28.85 -15.62 39.17
C ALA A 896 -30.14 -14.78 39.25
N GLU A 897 -30.09 -13.62 39.90
CA GLU A 897 -31.24 -12.75 40.10
C GLU A 897 -30.84 -11.27 40.11
N ILE A 898 -31.73 -10.41 39.62
CA ILE A 898 -31.60 -8.95 39.71
C ILE A 898 -32.40 -8.48 40.92
N LEU A 899 -31.70 -7.99 41.96
CA LEU A 899 -32.37 -7.59 43.19
C LEU A 899 -32.92 -6.15 43.08
N PRO A 900 -34.09 -5.86 43.70
CA PRO A 900 -34.64 -4.51 43.78
C PRO A 900 -33.65 -3.49 44.35
N SER A 901 -33.75 -2.24 43.89
CA SER A 901 -32.82 -1.16 44.22
C SER A 901 -33.57 0.15 44.51
N GLU A 902 -32.85 1.18 44.96
CA GLU A 902 -33.41 2.49 45.28
C GLU A 902 -34.06 3.20 44.07
N ASP A 903 -33.66 2.83 42.84
CA ASP A 903 -34.24 3.33 41.58
C ASP A 903 -35.25 2.35 40.94
N ASN A 904 -35.27 1.08 41.35
CA ASN A 904 -36.09 0.01 40.79
C ASN A 904 -37.35 -0.22 41.66
N TRP A 905 -38.39 0.55 41.38
CA TRP A 905 -39.55 0.72 42.26
C TRP A 905 -40.74 -0.23 41.99
N LEU A 906 -40.77 -0.91 40.84
CA LEU A 906 -41.95 -1.63 40.34
C LEU A 906 -42.24 -2.98 41.03
N THR A 907 -41.28 -3.52 41.79
CA THR A 907 -41.37 -4.83 42.45
C THR A 907 -41.70 -4.76 43.95
N GLY A 908 -41.91 -3.56 44.52
CA GLY A 908 -41.84 -3.37 45.99
C GLY A 908 -42.94 -2.50 46.63
N ASP A 909 -44.23 -2.83 46.45
CA ASP A 909 -45.36 -2.44 47.32
C ASP A 909 -45.28 -1.05 47.98
N GLY A 910 -45.13 0.01 47.17
CA GLY A 910 -45.07 1.39 47.64
C GLY A 910 -43.99 1.67 48.71
N SER A 911 -42.90 0.88 48.75
CA SER A 911 -42.04 0.73 49.93
C SER A 911 -41.48 2.04 50.49
N CYS A 912 -41.07 3.00 49.66
CA CYS A 912 -40.60 4.31 50.13
C CYS A 912 -41.70 5.35 50.39
N GLY A 913 -42.96 5.02 50.05
CA GLY A 913 -44.16 5.85 50.19
C GLY A 913 -44.67 6.39 48.86
N ASP A 914 -46.00 6.42 48.68
CA ASP A 914 -46.66 6.98 47.51
C ASP A 914 -46.42 8.49 47.39
N THR A 915 -45.44 8.89 46.57
CA THR A 915 -45.35 10.27 46.06
C THR A 915 -44.68 10.41 44.68
N PHE A 916 -44.32 9.31 44.03
CA PHE A 916 -43.87 9.26 42.62
C PHE A 916 -45.01 8.89 41.66
N SER A 917 -46.21 9.42 41.92
CA SER A 917 -47.38 9.28 41.05
C SER A 917 -47.24 10.14 39.79
N GLY A 918 -46.41 9.72 38.84
CA GLY A 918 -46.21 10.39 37.55
C GLY A 918 -44.77 10.35 37.08
N TYR A 919 -44.60 10.16 35.76
CA TYR A 919 -43.33 10.06 35.03
C TYR A 919 -42.40 11.25 35.32
N SER A 920 -41.63 11.11 36.40
CA SER A 920 -40.64 12.08 36.84
C SER A 920 -39.31 11.67 36.25
N PHE A 921 -38.63 12.61 35.58
CA PHE A 921 -37.43 12.40 34.76
C PHE A 921 -36.50 11.30 35.30
N PRO A 922 -36.18 10.24 34.51
CA PRO A 922 -35.34 9.15 34.98
C PRO A 922 -33.98 9.68 35.48
N PRO A 923 -33.44 9.12 36.56
CA PRO A 923 -32.32 9.72 37.27
C PRO A 923 -31.06 9.79 36.40
N THR A 924 -30.15 10.73 36.70
CA THR A 924 -28.88 10.91 35.98
C THR A 924 -27.82 9.83 36.31
N SER A 925 -28.17 8.89 37.19
CA SER A 925 -27.44 7.66 37.50
C SER A 925 -28.45 6.56 37.84
N ARG A 926 -28.13 5.29 37.56
CA ARG A 926 -28.94 4.12 37.96
C ARG A 926 -28.16 3.26 38.94
N VAL A 927 -28.79 2.88 40.06
CA VAL A 927 -28.31 1.82 40.95
C VAL A 927 -28.99 0.50 40.58
N GLN A 928 -28.20 -0.55 40.34
CA GLN A 928 -28.69 -1.92 40.24
C GLN A 928 -27.96 -2.81 41.25
N THR A 929 -28.64 -3.81 41.80
CA THR A 929 -27.99 -4.91 42.53
C THR A 929 -28.15 -6.20 41.74
N TYR A 930 -27.07 -6.97 41.62
CA TYR A 930 -27.02 -8.29 41.02
C TYR A 930 -26.68 -9.33 42.08
N ALA A 931 -27.23 -10.53 41.99
CA ALA A 931 -26.85 -11.66 42.80
C ALA A 931 -26.70 -12.92 41.94
N TRP A 932 -25.72 -13.76 42.24
CA TRP A 932 -25.56 -15.08 41.61
C TRP A 932 -24.80 -16.05 42.51
N GLY A 933 -24.94 -17.34 42.26
CA GLY A 933 -24.21 -18.37 42.98
C GLY A 933 -24.57 -19.80 42.58
N LYS A 934 -23.99 -20.75 43.31
CA LYS A 934 -24.28 -22.19 43.23
C LYS A 934 -24.78 -22.71 44.57
N PHE A 935 -26.01 -23.19 44.60
CA PHE A 935 -26.62 -23.86 45.75
C PHE A 935 -26.22 -25.34 45.81
N SER A 936 -26.10 -25.88 47.02
CA SER A 936 -25.66 -27.25 47.28
C SER A 936 -26.71 -27.98 48.11
N PHE A 937 -27.53 -28.79 47.43
CA PHE A 937 -28.57 -29.62 48.05
C PHE A 937 -28.04 -30.59 49.12
N SER A 938 -26.75 -30.92 49.05
CA SER A 938 -26.05 -31.76 50.04
C SER A 938 -25.82 -31.10 51.40
N THR A 939 -25.67 -29.77 51.44
CA THR A 939 -25.47 -28.97 52.66
C THR A 939 -26.69 -28.11 53.02
N MET A 940 -27.60 -27.89 52.07
CA MET A 940 -28.69 -26.90 52.12
C MET A 940 -28.16 -25.45 52.29
N ASP A 941 -27.02 -25.17 51.66
CA ASP A 941 -26.31 -23.89 51.68
C ASP A 941 -25.62 -23.63 50.32
N PHE A 942 -25.00 -22.47 50.15
CA PHE A 942 -24.27 -22.11 48.93
C PHE A 942 -22.81 -22.60 48.92
N ASP A 943 -22.38 -23.21 47.81
CA ASP A 943 -20.95 -23.47 47.54
C ASP A 943 -20.21 -22.16 47.22
N HIS A 944 -20.90 -21.25 46.51
CA HIS A 944 -20.49 -19.87 46.22
C HIS A 944 -21.75 -19.01 46.09
N PHE A 945 -21.74 -17.80 46.61
CA PHE A 945 -22.78 -16.80 46.40
C PHE A 945 -22.16 -15.40 46.50
N SER A 946 -22.48 -14.52 45.55
CA SER A 946 -22.01 -13.13 45.57
C SER A 946 -23.14 -12.16 45.23
N VAL A 947 -23.11 -11.00 45.87
CA VAL A 947 -24.06 -9.91 45.67
C VAL A 947 -23.29 -8.62 45.41
N TRP A 948 -23.58 -7.95 44.30
CA TRP A 948 -22.87 -6.76 43.83
C TRP A 948 -23.83 -5.61 43.59
N ARG A 949 -23.58 -4.47 44.24
CA ARG A 949 -24.34 -3.23 44.04
C ARG A 949 -23.53 -2.26 43.19
N CYS A 950 -24.07 -1.87 42.04
CA CYS A 950 -23.43 -1.02 41.04
C CYS A 950 -24.20 0.29 40.85
N ASN A 951 -23.48 1.41 40.91
CA ASN A 951 -23.98 2.72 40.50
C ASN A 951 -23.41 3.06 39.11
N TYR A 952 -24.28 3.26 38.13
CA TYR A 952 -23.96 3.61 36.75
C TYR A 952 -24.18 5.10 36.53
N SER A 953 -23.18 5.80 35.98
CA SER A 953 -23.26 7.24 35.71
C SER A 953 -22.55 7.59 34.40
N TRP A 954 -23.04 8.59 33.67
CA TRP A 954 -22.41 9.06 32.44
C TRP A 954 -21.05 9.73 32.71
N ALA A 955 -20.05 9.34 31.93
CA ALA A 955 -18.71 9.88 31.92
C ALA A 955 -18.32 10.32 30.49
N GLU A 956 -17.47 11.34 30.40
CA GLU A 956 -16.77 11.74 29.20
C GLU A 956 -15.40 11.07 29.16
N VAL A 957 -15.08 10.41 28.05
CA VAL A 957 -13.76 9.86 27.76
C VAL A 957 -13.32 10.33 26.38
N THR A 958 -12.06 10.74 26.24
CA THR A 958 -11.53 11.11 24.92
C THR A 958 -11.08 9.85 24.19
N ALA A 959 -11.48 9.68 22.94
CA ALA A 959 -11.04 8.56 22.10
C ALA A 959 -10.37 9.05 20.82
N ASP A 960 -9.32 8.33 20.41
CA ASP A 960 -8.73 8.47 19.07
C ASP A 960 -9.51 7.58 18.09
N VAL A 961 -10.14 8.22 17.11
CA VAL A 961 -11.07 7.61 16.15
C VAL A 961 -10.50 7.77 14.74
N LYS A 962 -10.56 6.69 13.94
CA LYS A 962 -10.39 6.77 12.49
C LYS A 962 -11.75 6.93 11.83
N LEU A 963 -11.83 7.83 10.85
CA LEU A 963 -13.03 8.08 10.05
C LEU A 963 -12.73 7.80 8.57
N ILE A 964 -13.75 7.29 7.88
CA ILE A 964 -13.76 7.03 6.43
C ILE A 964 -14.80 7.95 5.78
N TRP A 965 -14.48 8.46 4.59
CA TRP A 965 -15.38 9.26 3.78
C TRP A 965 -16.07 8.39 2.72
N THR A 966 -17.40 8.33 2.74
CA THR A 966 -18.20 7.52 1.81
C THR A 966 -19.51 8.22 1.47
N ASN A 967 -19.81 8.40 0.18
CA ASN A 967 -21.10 8.90 -0.31
C ASN A 967 -21.60 10.16 0.44
N GLU A 968 -20.74 11.18 0.56
CA GLU A 968 -21.02 12.46 1.26
C GLU A 968 -21.22 12.35 2.79
N THR A 969 -21.00 11.17 3.38
CA THR A 969 -21.10 10.91 4.83
C THR A 969 -19.77 10.48 5.46
N ILE A 970 -19.69 10.66 6.78
CA ILE A 970 -18.52 10.36 7.61
C ILE A 970 -18.84 9.14 8.48
N LEU A 971 -18.18 8.01 8.21
CA LEU A 971 -18.35 6.77 8.99
C LEU A 971 -17.15 6.49 9.89
N ILE A 972 -17.38 5.79 11.00
CA ILE A 972 -16.31 5.28 11.87
C ILE A 972 -15.69 4.05 11.23
N ASP A 973 -14.35 3.96 11.20
CA ASP A 973 -13.65 2.77 10.74
C ASP A 973 -13.82 1.62 11.75
N HIS A 974 -14.85 0.80 11.56
CA HIS A 974 -15.09 -0.39 12.38
C HIS A 974 -13.98 -1.47 12.26
N GLN A 975 -13.07 -1.38 11.27
CA GLN A 975 -11.89 -2.24 11.19
C GLN A 975 -10.72 -1.70 12.05
N SER A 976 -10.79 -0.45 12.50
CA SER A 976 -9.85 0.19 13.44
C SER A 976 -10.59 0.73 14.68
N PRO A 977 -10.98 -0.13 15.64
CA PRO A 977 -11.83 0.26 16.76
C PRO A 977 -11.25 1.46 17.56
N PRO A 978 -12.10 2.43 17.98
CA PRO A 978 -11.67 3.61 18.74
C PRO A 978 -10.86 3.29 19.99
N ILE A 979 -9.73 4.00 20.17
CA ILE A 979 -8.83 3.80 21.30
C ILE A 979 -9.18 4.83 22.39
N GLN A 980 -9.67 4.34 23.54
CA GLN A 980 -10.08 5.16 24.69
C GLN A 980 -8.86 5.60 25.52
N ASP A 981 -8.69 6.90 25.76
CA ASP A 981 -7.70 7.41 26.72
C ASP A 981 -8.33 7.48 28.13
N ASN A 982 -8.19 6.37 28.86
CA ASN A 982 -8.70 6.22 30.22
C ASN A 982 -8.14 7.24 31.22
N SER A 983 -7.04 7.96 30.90
CA SER A 983 -6.52 9.04 31.76
C SER A 983 -7.38 10.32 31.70
N THR A 984 -8.25 10.44 30.69
CA THR A 984 -9.11 11.61 30.46
C THR A 984 -10.51 11.49 31.06
N ILE A 985 -10.86 10.34 31.65
CA ILE A 985 -12.20 10.03 32.16
C ILE A 985 -12.63 11.05 33.22
N ARG A 986 -13.76 11.72 32.98
CA ARG A 986 -14.40 12.65 33.92
C ARG A 986 -15.93 12.49 33.91
N PRO A 987 -16.67 12.88 34.96
CA PRO A 987 -18.13 12.87 34.93
C PRO A 987 -18.66 13.72 33.76
N TRP A 988 -19.66 13.22 33.04
CA TRP A 988 -20.22 13.93 31.89
C TRP A 988 -20.94 15.21 32.34
N ASN A 989 -20.67 16.33 31.67
CA ASN A 989 -21.20 17.64 32.02
C ASN A 989 -21.59 18.43 30.75
N PRO A 990 -22.85 18.82 30.58
CA PRO A 990 -23.94 18.75 31.56
C PRO A 990 -24.55 17.34 31.69
N PRO A 991 -25.00 16.93 32.90
CA PRO A 991 -25.61 15.62 33.10
C PRO A 991 -26.96 15.51 32.40
N PHE A 992 -27.17 14.35 31.76
CA PHE A 992 -28.43 13.94 31.15
C PHE A 992 -28.91 12.64 31.78
N ASN A 993 -30.20 12.33 31.62
CA ASN A 993 -30.85 11.21 32.29
C ASN A 993 -30.28 9.85 31.85
N PHE A 994 -30.37 8.84 32.71
CA PHE A 994 -30.14 7.46 32.31
C PHE A 994 -31.31 6.97 31.43
N PRO A 995 -31.08 6.20 30.35
CA PRO A 995 -32.16 5.65 29.53
C PRO A 995 -33.12 4.74 30.32
N GLY A 996 -34.39 4.71 29.91
CA GLY A 996 -35.42 3.91 30.58
C GLY A 996 -35.41 2.44 30.14
N PHE A 997 -35.25 1.53 31.10
CA PHE A 997 -35.35 0.08 30.91
C PHE A 997 -36.55 -0.45 31.71
N PRO A 998 -37.71 -0.77 31.09
CA PRO A 998 -38.79 -1.46 31.79
C PRO A 998 -38.32 -2.83 32.29
N GLU A 999 -38.68 -3.17 33.53
CA GLU A 999 -38.19 -4.36 34.25
C GLU A 999 -39.30 -5.40 34.52
N TYR A 1000 -40.47 -5.27 33.85
CA TYR A 1000 -41.61 -6.17 33.99
C TYR A 1000 -41.99 -6.81 32.63
N PRO A 1001 -42.16 -8.14 32.54
CA PRO A 1001 -42.23 -8.89 31.27
C PRO A 1001 -43.59 -8.81 30.54
N ALA A 1002 -44.35 -7.71 30.70
CA ALA A 1002 -45.68 -7.58 30.10
C ALA A 1002 -45.75 -6.59 28.93
N GLU A 1003 -44.89 -5.56 28.91
CA GLU A 1003 -44.91 -4.46 27.93
C GLU A 1003 -43.49 -4.16 27.41
N SER A 1004 -42.91 -5.18 26.76
CA SER A 1004 -41.64 -5.21 26.00
C SER A 1004 -40.33 -4.94 26.76
N PRO A 1005 -39.51 -5.98 27.02
CA PRO A 1005 -38.17 -5.81 27.58
C PRO A 1005 -37.17 -5.25 26.56
N VAL A 1006 -36.16 -4.50 27.04
CA VAL A 1006 -34.98 -4.09 26.24
C VAL A 1006 -33.98 -5.25 26.08
N TYR A 1007 -34.14 -6.31 26.87
CA TYR A 1007 -33.37 -7.53 26.77
C TYR A 1007 -34.20 -8.59 26.04
N PRO A 1008 -33.62 -9.26 25.03
CA PRO A 1008 -34.35 -10.16 24.14
C PRO A 1008 -34.84 -11.40 24.88
N GLU A 1009 -35.99 -11.92 24.45
CA GLU A 1009 -36.39 -13.30 24.75
C GLU A 1009 -35.64 -14.26 23.81
N PHE A 1010 -35.15 -15.37 24.36
CA PHE A 1010 -34.45 -16.41 23.61
C PHE A 1010 -34.56 -17.75 24.32
N THR A 1011 -34.47 -18.83 23.54
CA THR A 1011 -34.36 -20.20 24.07
C THR A 1011 -32.92 -20.66 23.89
N ALA A 1012 -32.19 -20.87 24.98
CA ALA A 1012 -30.86 -21.47 24.93
C ALA A 1012 -30.97 -23.00 24.77
N LYS A 1013 -29.91 -23.62 24.20
CA LYS A 1013 -29.84 -25.10 24.07
C LYS A 1013 -29.76 -25.82 25.42
N ASP A 1014 -29.33 -25.12 26.46
CA ASP A 1014 -29.42 -25.55 27.85
C ASP A 1014 -30.71 -24.98 28.47
N PRO A 1015 -31.66 -25.82 28.94
CA PRO A 1015 -32.89 -25.35 29.57
C PRO A 1015 -32.63 -24.60 30.90
N LEU A 1016 -31.51 -24.87 31.58
CA LEU A 1016 -31.12 -24.15 32.81
C LEU A 1016 -30.75 -22.69 32.49
N ALA A 1017 -30.00 -22.46 31.41
CA ALA A 1017 -29.61 -21.12 30.95
C ALA A 1017 -30.83 -20.28 30.52
N SER A 1018 -31.88 -20.93 30.03
CA SER A 1018 -33.16 -20.30 29.65
C SER A 1018 -34.04 -19.90 30.85
N ARG A 1019 -33.69 -20.33 32.08
CA ARG A 1019 -34.41 -19.99 33.33
C ARG A 1019 -33.80 -18.80 34.08
N PHE A 1020 -32.60 -18.35 33.71
CA PHE A 1020 -32.00 -17.13 34.26
C PHE A 1020 -32.70 -15.87 33.73
N PRO A 1021 -32.68 -14.75 34.47
CA PRO A 1021 -33.06 -13.45 33.90
C PRO A 1021 -32.26 -13.18 32.62
N THR A 1022 -32.90 -12.63 31.59
CA THR A 1022 -32.33 -12.54 30.23
C THR A 1022 -30.98 -11.81 30.17
N GLN A 1023 -30.74 -10.87 31.11
CA GLN A 1023 -29.48 -10.16 31.29
C GLN A 1023 -28.31 -11.08 31.65
N PHE A 1024 -28.57 -12.15 32.42
CA PHE A 1024 -27.60 -13.16 32.84
C PHE A 1024 -27.52 -14.32 31.84
N GLY A 1025 -28.64 -14.77 31.28
CA GLY A 1025 -28.64 -15.84 30.28
C GLY A 1025 -27.87 -15.45 29.00
N LEU A 1026 -27.90 -14.16 28.60
CA LEU A 1026 -27.05 -13.61 27.53
C LEU A 1026 -25.53 -13.65 27.82
N LEU A 1027 -25.11 -13.99 29.04
CA LEU A 1027 -23.70 -14.16 29.39
C LEU A 1027 -23.22 -15.61 29.16
N ILE A 1028 -24.14 -16.54 28.88
CA ILE A 1028 -23.89 -17.96 28.73
C ILE A 1028 -23.68 -18.31 27.24
N GLU A 1029 -22.77 -19.25 26.95
CA GLU A 1029 -22.61 -19.82 25.60
C GLU A 1029 -23.97 -20.32 25.03
N PRO A 1030 -24.29 -20.08 23.74
CA PRO A 1030 -23.43 -19.51 22.69
C PRO A 1030 -23.42 -17.97 22.64
N PHE A 1031 -24.29 -17.29 23.39
CA PHE A 1031 -24.46 -15.84 23.27
C PHE A 1031 -23.35 -15.07 23.98
N GLY A 1032 -22.94 -15.50 25.17
CA GLY A 1032 -21.94 -14.83 25.99
C GLY A 1032 -20.63 -15.60 26.20
N PRO A 1033 -19.69 -15.05 27.00
CA PRO A 1033 -18.32 -15.55 27.13
C PRO A 1033 -18.12 -16.45 28.37
N SER A 1034 -19.20 -16.86 29.04
CA SER A 1034 -19.15 -17.62 30.29
C SER A 1034 -19.88 -18.95 30.14
N GLN A 1035 -19.45 -19.95 30.90
CA GLN A 1035 -20.14 -21.23 31.02
C GLN A 1035 -21.01 -21.22 32.28
N LEU A 1036 -22.07 -22.02 32.31
CA LEU A 1036 -23.01 -22.06 33.45
C LEU A 1036 -22.30 -22.38 34.78
N SER A 1037 -21.24 -23.18 34.74
CA SER A 1037 -20.35 -23.48 35.87
C SER A 1037 -19.71 -22.24 36.51
N ASN A 1038 -19.42 -21.20 35.73
CA ASN A 1038 -18.65 -20.03 36.19
C ASN A 1038 -19.41 -19.24 37.27
N PHE A 1039 -20.75 -19.32 37.28
CA PHE A 1039 -21.60 -18.72 38.32
C PHE A 1039 -21.42 -19.37 39.71
N GLY A 1040 -20.81 -20.55 39.78
CA GLY A 1040 -20.43 -21.23 41.02
C GLY A 1040 -18.99 -21.01 41.49
N GLU A 1041 -18.20 -20.15 40.83
CA GLU A 1041 -16.78 -19.97 41.13
C GLU A 1041 -16.37 -18.49 41.26
N SER A 1042 -15.95 -18.09 42.47
CA SER A 1042 -15.54 -16.70 42.79
C SER A 1042 -14.37 -16.15 41.95
N ALA A 1043 -13.66 -17.00 41.20
CA ALA A 1043 -12.65 -16.58 40.25
C ALA A 1043 -13.24 -15.79 39.05
N TYR A 1044 -14.50 -16.05 38.70
CA TYR A 1044 -15.17 -15.47 37.52
C TYR A 1044 -16.13 -14.32 37.85
N ASP A 1045 -16.34 -13.97 39.13
CA ASP A 1045 -17.27 -12.91 39.52
C ASP A 1045 -17.01 -11.58 38.78
N ASN A 1046 -15.74 -11.19 38.61
CA ASN A 1046 -15.36 -9.98 37.85
C ASN A 1046 -15.67 -10.11 36.35
N GLN A 1047 -15.53 -11.31 35.76
CA GLN A 1047 -15.85 -11.55 34.34
C GLN A 1047 -17.36 -11.48 34.09
N ILE A 1048 -18.17 -12.03 35.00
CA ILE A 1048 -19.63 -11.92 34.97
C ILE A 1048 -20.04 -10.45 35.09
N LEU A 1049 -19.45 -9.73 36.04
CA LEU A 1049 -19.73 -8.32 36.30
C LEU A 1049 -19.34 -7.41 35.11
N ASP A 1050 -18.16 -7.58 34.53
CA ASP A 1050 -17.74 -6.82 33.34
C ASP A 1050 -18.56 -7.16 32.09
N ALA A 1051 -19.06 -8.39 31.97
CA ALA A 1051 -19.96 -8.75 30.87
C ALA A 1051 -21.37 -8.12 31.03
N LEU A 1052 -21.90 -8.05 32.25
CA LEU A 1052 -23.11 -7.25 32.57
C LEU A 1052 -22.90 -5.77 32.24
N HIS A 1053 -21.76 -5.19 32.65
CA HIS A 1053 -21.38 -3.81 32.34
C HIS A 1053 -21.34 -3.54 30.85
N SER A 1054 -20.71 -4.43 30.07
CA SER A 1054 -20.60 -4.29 28.62
C SER A 1054 -21.97 -4.31 27.93
N ASN A 1055 -22.85 -5.25 28.32
CA ASN A 1055 -24.18 -5.37 27.72
C ASN A 1055 -25.08 -4.17 28.06
N LEU A 1056 -25.05 -3.69 29.31
CA LEU A 1056 -25.81 -2.49 29.72
C LEU A 1056 -25.23 -1.20 29.10
N GLY A 1057 -23.91 -1.09 29.04
CA GLY A 1057 -23.20 0.04 28.43
C GLY A 1057 -23.51 0.19 26.95
N PHE A 1058 -23.53 -0.92 26.21
CA PHE A 1058 -23.98 -0.97 24.82
C PHE A 1058 -25.43 -0.49 24.67
N LEU A 1059 -26.40 -1.13 25.35
CA LEU A 1059 -27.82 -0.77 25.21
C LEU A 1059 -28.09 0.69 25.54
N ALA A 1060 -27.46 1.22 26.60
CA ALA A 1060 -27.65 2.61 27.00
C ALA A 1060 -26.98 3.60 26.04
N ALA A 1061 -25.82 3.26 25.45
CA ALA A 1061 -25.20 4.07 24.40
C ALA A 1061 -26.11 4.17 23.16
N GLN A 1062 -26.75 3.06 22.77
CA GLN A 1062 -27.71 3.06 21.66
C GLN A 1062 -29.01 3.81 22.01
N LEU A 1063 -29.64 3.54 23.16
CA LEU A 1063 -30.84 4.28 23.58
C LEU A 1063 -30.59 5.78 23.70
N ALA A 1064 -29.44 6.20 24.23
CA ALA A 1064 -29.08 7.61 24.32
C ALA A 1064 -28.76 8.24 22.94
N ASN A 1065 -28.31 7.47 21.95
CA ASN A 1065 -28.16 7.91 20.56
C ASN A 1065 -29.51 8.38 19.96
N ILE A 1066 -30.60 7.73 20.36
CA ILE A 1066 -31.95 7.90 19.81
C ILE A 1066 -32.78 8.89 20.66
N GLU A 1067 -32.97 8.58 21.95
CA GLU A 1067 -33.87 9.29 22.84
C GLU A 1067 -33.26 10.58 23.41
N GLN A 1068 -31.92 10.70 23.41
CA GLN A 1068 -31.18 11.70 24.20
C GLN A 1068 -30.19 12.54 23.39
N ARG A 1069 -29.96 12.22 22.11
CA ARG A 1069 -29.25 13.10 21.18
C ARG A 1069 -30.13 14.30 20.82
N LEU A 1070 -29.57 15.50 20.99
CA LEU A 1070 -30.18 16.79 20.65
C LEU A 1070 -29.31 17.51 19.62
N GLY A 1071 -29.90 18.18 18.63
CA GLY A 1071 -29.15 19.12 17.78
C GLY A 1071 -28.66 20.33 18.60
N ILE A 1072 -27.59 21.03 18.19
CA ILE A 1072 -27.02 22.18 18.94
C ILE A 1072 -28.12 23.07 19.52
N HIS A 1073 -28.98 23.64 18.66
CA HIS A 1073 -30.01 24.63 19.01
C HIS A 1073 -31.29 24.04 19.63
N GLU A 1074 -31.39 22.72 19.78
CA GLU A 1074 -32.50 22.06 20.44
C GLU A 1074 -32.39 22.19 21.96
N LYS A 1075 -33.53 22.18 22.67
CA LYS A 1075 -33.59 22.47 24.11
C LYS A 1075 -33.80 21.22 24.93
N SER A 1076 -33.01 21.07 25.99
CA SER A 1076 -33.22 20.04 27.01
C SER A 1076 -34.18 20.49 28.11
N SER A 1077 -34.83 19.51 28.76
CA SER A 1077 -35.51 19.67 30.05
C SER A 1077 -34.56 19.74 31.24
N THR A 1078 -33.33 19.21 31.15
CA THR A 1078 -32.30 19.38 32.19
C THR A 1078 -31.54 20.69 32.01
N ALA A 1079 -30.82 21.12 33.06
CA ALA A 1079 -30.02 22.34 33.03
C ALA A 1079 -28.58 22.04 32.58
N PRO A 1080 -27.98 22.81 31.66
CA PRO A 1080 -28.53 23.97 30.97
C PRO A 1080 -29.46 23.57 29.83
N SER A 1081 -30.49 24.39 29.59
CA SER A 1081 -31.51 24.14 28.56
C SER A 1081 -31.01 24.23 27.10
N TYR A 1082 -29.73 24.54 26.89
CA TYR A 1082 -29.06 24.70 25.59
C TYR A 1082 -27.53 24.68 25.85
N HIS A 1083 -26.76 24.02 24.99
CA HIS A 1083 -25.32 23.80 25.23
C HIS A 1083 -24.43 25.01 24.90
N GLY A 1084 -24.89 25.94 24.06
CA GLY A 1084 -24.07 27.00 23.48
C GLY A 1084 -23.36 26.58 22.19
N ASP A 1085 -22.62 27.52 21.59
CA ASP A 1085 -21.75 27.24 20.45
C ASP A 1085 -20.52 26.45 20.90
N LEU A 1086 -20.27 25.31 20.26
CA LEU A 1086 -19.16 24.41 20.58
C LEU A 1086 -17.88 24.78 19.81
N LEU A 1087 -16.73 24.50 20.41
CA LEU A 1087 -15.43 24.66 19.74
C LEU A 1087 -15.26 23.60 18.64
N PRO A 1088 -14.72 23.95 17.46
CA PRO A 1088 -14.48 22.99 16.40
C PRO A 1088 -13.42 21.95 16.81
N ILE A 1089 -13.64 20.71 16.39
CA ILE A 1089 -12.74 19.59 16.70
C ILE A 1089 -11.66 19.51 15.62
N ASN A 1090 -10.40 19.68 16.02
CA ASN A 1090 -9.26 19.51 15.12
C ASN A 1090 -9.09 18.02 14.76
N ALA A 1091 -8.96 17.72 13.47
CA ALA A 1091 -8.61 16.41 12.96
C ALA A 1091 -7.44 16.49 11.97
N THR A 1092 -6.76 15.37 11.74
CA THR A 1092 -5.68 15.25 10.77
C THR A 1092 -6.10 14.31 9.63
N ILE A 1093 -6.19 14.83 8.41
CA ILE A 1093 -6.26 14.00 7.20
C ILE A 1093 -4.85 13.59 6.83
N ALA A 1094 -4.65 12.34 6.40
CA ALA A 1094 -3.49 11.93 5.62
C ALA A 1094 -3.92 11.60 4.19
N ASP A 1095 -3.47 12.38 3.21
CA ASP A 1095 -3.57 12.05 1.78
C ASP A 1095 -2.36 11.21 1.37
N ASN A 1096 -2.59 9.90 1.19
CA ASN A 1096 -1.56 8.93 0.85
C ASN A 1096 -1.30 8.82 -0.68
N GLY A 1097 -2.02 9.57 -1.53
CA GLY A 1097 -1.96 9.42 -3.00
C GLY A 1097 -0.90 10.29 -3.70
N ARG A 1098 -0.29 11.26 -3.01
CA ARG A 1098 0.54 12.29 -3.66
C ARG A 1098 1.97 11.81 -3.98
N LEU A 1099 2.28 11.76 -5.28
CA LEU A 1099 3.65 11.57 -5.77
C LEU A 1099 4.46 12.87 -5.68
N ARG A 1100 5.58 12.84 -4.95
CA ARG A 1100 6.47 13.97 -4.76
C ARG A 1100 7.88 13.68 -5.27
N LEU A 1101 8.55 14.72 -5.78
CA LEU A 1101 9.92 14.67 -6.27
C LEU A 1101 10.89 14.73 -5.10
N ILE A 1102 11.61 13.64 -4.82
CA ILE A 1102 12.60 13.55 -3.74
C ILE A 1102 14.03 13.51 -4.32
N GLN A 1103 14.96 14.22 -3.69
CA GLN A 1103 16.39 14.13 -4.02
C GLN A 1103 17.01 12.92 -3.32
N SER A 1104 17.59 11.99 -4.07
CA SER A 1104 18.18 10.78 -3.52
C SER A 1104 19.49 11.09 -2.78
N PRO A 1105 19.66 10.69 -1.50
CA PRO A 1105 20.82 11.09 -0.70
C PRO A 1105 22.12 10.43 -1.17
N ILE A 1106 22.09 9.15 -1.57
CA ILE A 1106 23.31 8.41 -1.95
C ILE A 1106 23.98 9.01 -3.22
N PRO A 1107 23.28 9.25 -4.34
CA PRO A 1107 23.84 9.99 -5.48
C PRO A 1107 24.32 11.39 -5.10
N SER A 1108 23.57 12.10 -4.24
CA SER A 1108 23.92 13.46 -3.78
C SER A 1108 25.28 13.50 -3.08
N PHE A 1109 25.52 12.62 -2.10
CA PHE A 1109 26.80 12.57 -1.39
C PHE A 1109 27.97 12.16 -2.29
N ILE A 1110 27.74 11.26 -3.26
CA ILE A 1110 28.76 10.87 -4.24
C ILE A 1110 29.12 12.05 -5.16
N LEU A 1111 28.13 12.76 -5.71
CA LEU A 1111 28.35 13.96 -6.54
C LEU A 1111 29.07 15.06 -5.76
N VAL A 1112 28.61 15.37 -4.54
CA VAL A 1112 29.24 16.36 -3.66
C VAL A 1112 30.68 15.97 -3.32
N GLY A 1113 30.97 14.69 -3.09
CA GLY A 1113 32.32 14.19 -2.86
C GLY A 1113 33.25 14.38 -4.06
N ILE A 1114 32.78 14.05 -5.28
CA ILE A 1114 33.53 14.23 -6.51
C ILE A 1114 33.75 15.72 -6.82
N LEU A 1115 32.69 16.54 -6.71
CA LEU A 1115 32.78 17.99 -6.89
C LEU A 1115 33.74 18.64 -5.88
N SER A 1116 33.74 18.17 -4.62
CA SER A 1116 34.67 18.65 -3.59
C SER A 1116 36.12 18.32 -3.95
N LEU A 1117 36.40 17.11 -4.45
CA LEU A 1117 37.74 16.74 -4.94
C LEU A 1117 38.18 17.63 -6.11
N ILE A 1118 37.28 17.90 -7.07
CA ILE A 1118 37.52 18.80 -8.20
C ILE A 1118 37.83 20.22 -7.73
N VAL A 1119 37.06 20.76 -6.77
CA VAL A 1119 37.29 22.08 -6.17
C VAL A 1119 38.63 22.14 -5.45
N ILE A 1120 38.95 21.14 -4.62
CA ILE A 1120 40.24 21.08 -3.89
C ILE A 1120 41.43 21.12 -4.87
N VAL A 1121 41.40 20.35 -5.96
CA VAL A 1121 42.49 20.33 -6.96
C VAL A 1121 42.62 21.66 -7.70
N ASN A 1122 41.51 22.30 -8.09
CA ASN A 1122 41.56 23.58 -8.81
C ASN A 1122 41.95 24.74 -7.87
N LEU A 1123 41.47 24.74 -6.62
CA LEU A 1123 41.81 25.73 -5.60
C LEU A 1123 43.29 25.59 -5.19
N TYR A 1124 43.82 24.37 -5.08
CA TYR A 1124 45.25 24.11 -4.89
C TYR A 1124 46.11 24.75 -5.99
N ALA A 1125 45.69 24.63 -7.27
CA ALA A 1125 46.40 25.22 -8.41
C ALA A 1125 46.27 26.76 -8.48
N LEU A 1126 45.19 27.35 -7.94
CA LEU A 1126 45.06 28.80 -7.77
C LEU A 1126 45.95 29.31 -6.63
N VAL A 1127 46.03 28.58 -5.51
CA VAL A 1127 46.92 28.91 -4.39
C VAL A 1127 48.39 28.78 -4.78
N SER A 1128 48.79 27.73 -5.51
CA SER A 1128 50.19 27.55 -5.91
C SER A 1128 50.67 28.66 -6.85
N THR A 1129 49.83 29.09 -7.79
CA THR A 1129 50.13 30.20 -8.70
C THR A 1129 50.16 31.56 -7.97
N ALA A 1130 49.26 31.82 -7.02
CA ALA A 1130 49.30 33.02 -6.19
C ALA A 1130 50.54 33.06 -5.27
N VAL A 1131 50.91 31.93 -4.66
CA VAL A 1131 52.11 31.84 -3.78
C VAL A 1131 53.41 32.00 -4.58
N ARG A 1132 53.47 31.57 -5.85
CA ARG A 1132 54.59 31.89 -6.75
C ARG A 1132 54.74 33.38 -7.04
N HIS A 1133 53.65 34.14 -7.05
CA HIS A 1133 53.70 35.60 -7.25
C HIS A 1133 54.17 36.35 -5.99
N LEU A 1134 53.85 35.85 -4.79
CA LEU A 1134 54.32 36.46 -3.53
C LEU A 1134 55.71 35.99 -3.08
N SER A 1135 56.14 34.79 -3.46
CA SER A 1135 57.44 34.23 -3.04
C SER A 1135 58.39 34.11 -4.22
N SER A 1136 59.50 34.85 -4.17
CA SER A 1136 60.44 35.02 -5.27
C SER A 1136 61.20 33.73 -5.64
N GLY A 1137 60.55 32.89 -6.46
CA GLY A 1137 61.14 31.85 -7.31
C GLY A 1137 61.66 30.56 -6.66
N ARG A 1138 61.64 30.43 -5.32
CA ARG A 1138 62.51 29.43 -4.64
C ARG A 1138 61.92 28.07 -4.24
N ARG A 1139 60.63 27.80 -4.43
CA ARG A 1139 60.03 26.46 -4.24
C ARG A 1139 58.95 26.16 -5.26
N SER A 1140 59.19 25.16 -6.12
CA SER A 1140 58.14 24.46 -6.83
C SER A 1140 57.38 23.57 -5.85
N TRP A 1141 56.06 23.75 -5.75
CA TRP A 1141 55.20 22.88 -4.97
C TRP A 1141 54.82 21.63 -5.77
N LEU A 1142 54.20 20.64 -5.11
CA LEU A 1142 53.74 19.42 -5.79
C LEU A 1142 52.75 19.79 -6.91
N LEU A 1143 52.64 18.97 -7.96
CA LEU A 1143 51.62 19.07 -9.03
C LEU A 1143 51.64 20.33 -9.92
N ASP A 1144 52.46 21.34 -9.64
CA ASP A 1144 52.44 22.62 -10.37
C ASP A 1144 53.48 22.67 -11.51
N MET A 1145 53.07 22.30 -12.73
CA MET A 1145 53.87 22.53 -13.95
C MET A 1145 53.82 24.02 -14.35
N ASP A 1146 54.99 24.59 -14.58
CA ASP A 1146 55.11 25.93 -15.16
C ASP A 1146 54.86 25.85 -16.68
N LEU A 1147 53.78 26.50 -17.13
CA LEU A 1147 53.26 26.42 -18.50
C LEU A 1147 52.99 27.80 -19.14
N LYS A 1148 53.15 28.92 -18.41
CA LYS A 1148 52.89 30.26 -18.95
C LYS A 1148 53.97 30.59 -19.98
N GLY A 1149 53.59 30.80 -21.24
CA GLY A 1149 54.54 31.16 -22.29
C GLY A 1149 55.53 30.05 -22.70
N LEU A 1150 55.27 28.79 -22.33
CA LEU A 1150 56.12 27.67 -22.75
C LEU A 1150 56.06 27.44 -24.27
N ALA A 1151 54.90 27.67 -24.87
CA ALA A 1151 54.64 27.56 -26.30
C ALA A 1151 53.64 28.66 -26.75
N PRO A 1152 53.67 29.10 -28.02
CA PRO A 1152 52.69 30.04 -28.60
C PRO A 1152 51.30 29.41 -28.77
N ASP A 1153 50.32 30.21 -29.21
CA ASP A 1153 49.03 29.66 -29.63
C ASP A 1153 49.23 28.77 -30.87
N GLY A 1154 48.32 27.82 -31.09
CA GLY A 1154 48.38 26.95 -32.26
C GLY A 1154 49.59 25.99 -32.32
N PHE A 1155 50.45 25.89 -31.30
CA PHE A 1155 51.76 25.21 -31.37
C PHE A 1155 51.78 23.76 -31.90
N ASN A 1156 50.67 23.01 -31.85
CA ASN A 1156 50.52 21.68 -32.48
C ASN A 1156 50.37 21.75 -34.02
N SER A 1157 50.37 22.94 -34.63
CA SER A 1157 50.27 23.10 -36.09
C SER A 1157 51.61 22.86 -36.78
N ILE A 1158 51.52 22.42 -38.03
CA ILE A 1158 52.66 22.04 -38.87
C ILE A 1158 53.64 23.22 -39.03
N ALA A 1159 53.10 24.43 -39.26
CA ALA A 1159 53.87 25.67 -39.34
C ALA A 1159 54.62 26.02 -38.04
N MET A 1160 54.01 25.81 -36.87
CA MET A 1160 54.66 26.17 -35.60
C MET A 1160 55.76 25.17 -35.22
N ILE A 1161 55.54 23.86 -35.42
CA ILE A 1161 56.58 22.86 -35.11
C ILE A 1161 57.75 22.95 -36.09
N GLU A 1162 57.49 23.20 -37.38
CA GLU A 1162 58.54 23.47 -38.38
C GLU A 1162 59.45 24.62 -37.92
N SER A 1163 58.88 25.77 -37.56
CA SER A 1163 59.66 26.96 -37.16
C SER A 1163 60.49 26.77 -35.89
N LEU A 1164 60.12 25.80 -35.03
CA LEU A 1164 60.87 25.43 -33.83
C LEU A 1164 62.02 24.46 -34.14
N VAL A 1165 61.87 23.59 -35.13
CA VAL A 1165 62.78 22.47 -35.41
C VAL A 1165 63.78 22.77 -36.54
N TYR A 1166 63.45 23.68 -37.47
CA TYR A 1166 64.26 23.96 -38.67
C TYR A 1166 65.72 24.38 -38.38
N ASP A 1167 65.93 25.26 -37.40
CA ASP A 1167 67.27 25.73 -37.01
C ASP A 1167 68.01 24.76 -36.06
N SER A 1168 67.51 23.53 -35.82
CA SER A 1168 68.07 22.60 -34.84
C SER A 1168 69.22 21.75 -35.38
N ASN A 1169 70.27 21.57 -34.58
CA ASN A 1169 71.27 20.53 -34.82
C ASN A 1169 70.67 19.11 -34.76
N ALA A 1170 69.65 18.88 -33.92
CA ALA A 1170 68.96 17.60 -33.78
C ALA A 1170 68.26 17.14 -35.07
N LEU A 1171 67.97 18.06 -36.00
CA LEU A 1171 67.39 17.73 -37.32
C LEU A 1171 68.45 17.19 -38.29
N LYS A 1172 69.73 17.58 -38.13
CA LYS A 1172 70.86 17.14 -38.96
C LYS A 1172 71.39 15.75 -38.57
N ASP A 1173 71.29 15.38 -37.29
CA ASP A 1173 71.70 14.08 -36.75
C ASP A 1173 70.65 12.96 -36.95
N VAL A 1174 69.51 13.23 -37.59
CA VAL A 1174 68.54 12.19 -37.99
C VAL A 1174 69.13 11.40 -39.17
N PRO A 1175 69.15 10.05 -39.15
CA PRO A 1175 69.56 9.27 -40.32
C PRO A 1175 68.64 9.50 -41.52
N GLU A 1176 69.19 9.60 -42.73
CA GLU A 1176 68.40 9.80 -43.97
C GLU A 1176 67.32 8.71 -44.15
N ASP A 1177 67.66 7.45 -43.87
CA ASP A 1177 66.75 6.30 -43.91
C ASP A 1177 65.78 6.20 -42.71
N ALA A 1178 65.77 7.14 -41.75
CA ALA A 1178 65.00 7.03 -40.51
C ALA A 1178 63.48 6.87 -40.72
N HIS A 1179 62.98 7.30 -41.88
CA HIS A 1179 61.61 7.13 -42.34
C HIS A 1179 61.27 5.68 -42.77
N LEU A 1180 62.28 4.83 -43.00
CA LEU A 1180 62.17 3.41 -43.40
C LEU A 1180 62.67 2.41 -42.34
N MET A 1181 63.57 2.82 -41.42
CA MET A 1181 64.10 1.96 -40.35
C MET A 1181 63.01 1.39 -39.43
N SER A 1182 63.29 0.33 -38.66
CA SER A 1182 62.34 -0.11 -37.61
C SER A 1182 62.31 0.88 -36.42
N LEU A 1183 61.46 0.62 -35.43
CA LEU A 1183 61.41 1.38 -34.18
C LEU A 1183 62.43 0.88 -33.12
N GLY A 1184 63.09 -0.27 -33.36
CA GLY A 1184 64.24 -0.70 -32.55
C GLY A 1184 65.48 0.08 -32.97
N ASP A 1185 65.89 -0.13 -34.21
CA ASP A 1185 67.13 0.39 -34.80
C ASP A 1185 67.24 1.93 -34.72
N LEU A 1186 66.15 2.65 -35.00
CA LEU A 1186 66.10 4.12 -34.87
C LEU A 1186 66.31 4.59 -33.42
N HIS A 1187 65.84 3.82 -32.43
CA HIS A 1187 66.10 4.16 -31.04
C HIS A 1187 67.54 3.85 -30.64
N GLU A 1188 68.13 2.77 -31.19
CA GLU A 1188 69.52 2.38 -30.91
C GLU A 1188 70.55 3.32 -31.55
N SER A 1189 70.34 3.77 -32.79
CA SER A 1189 71.18 4.81 -33.42
C SER A 1189 71.13 6.16 -32.68
N LEU A 1190 70.08 6.39 -31.89
CA LEU A 1190 69.88 7.58 -31.06
C LEU A 1190 69.96 7.32 -29.54
N VAL A 1191 70.57 6.20 -29.08
CA VAL A 1191 70.64 5.85 -27.63
C VAL A 1191 71.51 6.82 -26.83
N GLU A 1192 72.64 7.23 -27.39
CA GLU A 1192 73.63 8.08 -26.69
C GLU A 1192 73.24 9.57 -26.71
N ARG A 1193 72.44 9.98 -27.71
CA ARG A 1193 72.03 11.36 -27.92
C ARG A 1193 70.96 11.79 -26.91
N ARG A 1194 71.06 13.03 -26.42
CA ARG A 1194 70.13 13.63 -25.44
C ARG A 1194 69.61 14.97 -25.96
N PHE A 1195 68.34 15.25 -25.73
CA PHE A 1195 67.63 16.38 -26.35
C PHE A 1195 67.01 17.30 -25.30
N ARG A 1196 66.93 18.60 -25.61
CA ARG A 1196 66.37 19.62 -24.72
C ARG A 1196 65.81 20.81 -25.50
N ILE A 1197 64.74 21.45 -25.01
CA ILE A 1197 64.28 22.75 -25.54
C ILE A 1197 64.88 23.90 -24.73
N GLY A 1198 65.29 24.96 -25.43
CA GLY A 1198 65.84 26.18 -24.80
C GLY A 1198 66.61 27.03 -25.79
N TRP A 1199 67.45 27.92 -25.24
CA TRP A 1199 68.37 28.75 -26.00
C TRP A 1199 69.69 28.03 -26.24
N PHE A 1200 70.06 27.89 -27.51
CA PHE A 1200 71.34 27.36 -27.98
C PHE A 1200 72.08 28.45 -28.75
N GLN A 1201 73.41 28.38 -28.81
CA GLN A 1201 74.24 29.22 -29.68
C GLN A 1201 74.98 28.32 -30.68
N GLY A 1202 74.84 28.60 -31.97
CA GLY A 1202 75.59 27.94 -33.04
C GLY A 1202 76.87 28.69 -33.38
N ASP A 1203 77.97 27.97 -33.61
CA ASP A 1203 79.28 28.57 -33.87
C ASP A 1203 79.37 29.34 -35.20
N GLU A 1204 78.66 28.88 -36.25
CA GLU A 1204 78.69 29.51 -37.58
C GLU A 1204 78.08 30.94 -37.60
N THR A 1205 77.13 31.23 -36.71
CA THR A 1205 76.34 32.48 -36.74
C THR A 1205 76.42 33.32 -35.47
N GLN A 1206 76.96 32.77 -34.37
CA GLN A 1206 76.98 33.37 -33.02
C GLN A 1206 75.60 33.75 -32.44
N ALA A 1207 74.48 33.50 -33.14
CA ALA A 1207 73.15 33.89 -32.71
C ALA A 1207 72.60 32.97 -31.61
N GLU A 1208 71.86 33.52 -30.63
CA GLU A 1208 71.02 32.70 -29.74
C GLU A 1208 69.74 32.30 -30.47
N VAL A 1209 69.53 30.99 -30.64
CA VAL A 1209 68.35 30.39 -31.28
C VAL A 1209 67.53 29.62 -30.24
N PHE A 1210 66.20 29.80 -30.25
CA PHE A 1210 65.29 29.04 -29.41
C PHE A 1210 64.76 27.80 -30.16
N THR A 1211 65.21 26.61 -29.78
CA THR A 1211 64.91 25.36 -30.49
C THR A 1211 64.96 24.12 -29.59
N ILE A 1212 64.58 22.95 -30.12
CA ILE A 1212 64.78 21.62 -29.51
C ILE A 1212 66.11 21.07 -30.04
N GLY A 1213 67.21 21.44 -29.39
CA GLY A 1213 68.56 21.01 -29.76
C GLY A 1213 69.01 19.72 -29.07
N MET A 1214 70.06 19.12 -29.64
CA MET A 1214 70.80 18.03 -29.02
C MET A 1214 71.90 18.57 -28.09
N LEU A 1215 72.10 17.89 -26.96
CA LEU A 1215 73.17 18.14 -26.01
C LEU A 1215 74.42 17.34 -26.38
N ASN A 1216 75.60 17.90 -26.08
CA ASN A 1216 76.94 17.36 -26.38
C ASN A 1216 77.36 17.41 -27.85
N ASP A 1217 76.75 18.28 -28.66
CA ASP A 1217 77.34 18.76 -29.92
C ASP A 1217 78.32 19.91 -29.59
N GLU A 1218 79.52 19.88 -30.16
CA GLU A 1218 80.53 20.91 -29.93
C GLU A 1218 80.17 22.24 -30.62
N ASN A 1219 79.44 22.19 -31.75
CA ASN A 1219 79.14 23.34 -32.61
C ASN A 1219 77.84 24.08 -32.24
N PHE A 1220 77.07 23.55 -31.29
CA PHE A 1220 75.72 24.01 -30.97
C PHE A 1220 75.42 23.94 -29.46
N VAL A 1221 75.95 24.91 -28.72
CA VAL A 1221 76.04 24.84 -27.25
C VAL A 1221 74.78 25.37 -26.57
N TYR A 1222 74.16 24.54 -25.73
CA TYR A 1222 73.04 24.95 -24.86
C TYR A 1222 73.47 26.03 -23.85
N LYS A 1223 72.76 27.17 -23.84
CA LYS A 1223 73.03 28.31 -22.94
C LYS A 1223 72.11 28.31 -21.72
N ARG A 1224 70.79 28.35 -21.96
CA ARG A 1224 69.80 28.59 -20.90
C ARG A 1224 68.41 28.03 -21.26
N LYS A 1225 67.60 27.78 -20.23
CA LYS A 1225 66.17 27.49 -20.39
C LYS A 1225 65.43 28.72 -20.92
N LYS A 1226 64.17 28.55 -21.37
CA LYS A 1226 63.27 29.70 -21.48
C LYS A 1226 63.08 30.28 -20.08
N GLU A 1227 63.38 31.55 -19.93
CA GLU A 1227 62.98 32.34 -18.76
C GLU A 1227 61.64 32.96 -19.12
N GLY A 1228 60.70 32.98 -18.18
CA GLY A 1228 59.42 33.65 -18.40
C GLY A 1228 59.69 35.14 -18.64
N VAL A 1229 58.99 35.73 -19.61
CA VAL A 1229 58.94 37.19 -19.72
C VAL A 1229 58.35 37.69 -18.40
N ASN A 1230 59.15 38.42 -17.61
CA ASN A 1230 58.65 39.17 -16.48
C ASN A 1230 57.75 40.27 -17.07
N ASP A 1231 56.50 40.30 -16.64
CA ASP A 1231 55.65 41.46 -16.87
C ASP A 1231 56.14 42.56 -15.91
N ASP A 1232 56.63 43.69 -16.46
CA ASP A 1232 56.88 44.95 -15.74
C ASP A 1232 55.54 45.69 -15.46
#